data_AF-A0A7C5Z1A2-F1
#
_entry.id   AF-A0A7C5Z1A2-F1
#
_cell.length_a   1.000
_cell.length_b   1.000
_cell.length_c   1.000
_cell.angle_alpha   90.00
_cell.angle_beta   90.00
_cell.angle_gamma   90.00
#
_symmetry.space_group_name_H-M   'P 1'
#
loop_
_entity.id
_entity.type
_entity.pdbx_description
1 polymer ?
#
loop_
_entity_poly.entity_id
_entity_poly.type
_entity_poly.pdbx_seq_one_letter_code
_entity_poly.pdbx_strand_id
1 'polypeptide(L)'
;MFDWGKDMKSVKGYPLFTVLMLILLMLSIGIGISSGLHIYAQPPPREQTLYIARGRVINPTLLNLYVPGAPSRSHTCMHQFVWEYLFYYNFETGEYIPWLAERFEYSPDFKSIKVYLRKGVKWSDGAPFTADDVVFTYEMLLKYAPKLVGSAAVAAKVESVKRIDDYTVEIILKEPDPRFHLDRSTFPAALVWGSFTTIVPKHIWEKVDPLTFTNYPPVGTGAYRVVSQTETEALLERRDDWWATEVFGIRPAPKYIICKFYGPEESLAAALVANEVDAVFIGFITFGTYKVVAEKNPHIIVWSKDPPYSWVDPCPRVLMINNQRYPWSLPEVRYALNYLINRELFVELVFEGTTIPTPYIFPEYGGMKPYFDAIKDLIEKYEILEHNPKKAEDIFLKLGFKKGPDGIWVTPNGTRLEATYIYHTASDVVEQRKAMEFLTSVFRAAGIDVIAKGLEGPAFTETMNSGKWDFRYGYMCPGDSDPFFNLYISHSRFAAPPDKPVVNWEYNGWRYINPEYDKIIEELQRTSPVLEKEKAIALVKKAMELFYRDLPIIPIVQAPAFIPFNTYYWTGWPTKDNPWFTPTPWWAQTILLLTGYPSPAKGGEWVGGIKPTKIDYTTVYFIKDTPRFRGIDLTWYGPFKVGDSAEIPKDDAEYWVGKGYASYTPPPTPAPTPSPTPTPTPTPTPTPTPTPTPTPTPTPTPTPVPGVVTVTVKATSTVT
;
A
#
# COMPACT_ATOMS: atom_id res chain seq x y z
N MET A 1 -65.29 -14.08 6.66
CA MET A 1 -66.64 -14.02 7.24
C MET A 1 -66.73 -12.74 8.07
N PHE A 2 -67.59 -11.81 7.65
CA PHE A 2 -68.10 -10.61 8.32
C PHE A 2 -67.13 -9.48 8.72
N ASP A 3 -67.56 -8.22 8.81
CA ASP A 3 -68.29 -7.28 7.92
C ASP A 3 -68.08 -5.91 8.60
N TRP A 4 -68.02 -4.85 7.80
CA TRP A 4 -67.82 -3.47 8.21
C TRP A 4 -69.12 -2.84 8.73
N GLY A 5 -68.98 -1.96 9.73
CA GLY A 5 -69.74 -0.71 9.81
C GLY A 5 -70.83 -0.62 10.87
N LYS A 6 -70.67 0.33 11.80
CA LYS A 6 -71.57 1.50 11.98
C LYS A 6 -71.13 2.42 13.13
N ASP A 7 -70.91 3.68 12.76
CA ASP A 7 -71.37 4.93 13.39
C ASP A 7 -71.04 5.21 14.88
N MET A 8 -70.08 6.10 15.14
CA MET A 8 -70.23 7.58 15.29
C MET A 8 -70.67 8.02 16.70
N LYS A 9 -69.81 8.79 17.38
CA LYS A 9 -70.17 10.09 18.01
C LYS A 9 -68.94 10.88 18.51
N SER A 10 -68.70 11.97 17.79
CA SER A 10 -68.21 13.30 18.22
C SER A 10 -67.29 13.44 19.44
N VAL A 11 -66.11 14.03 19.23
CA VAL A 11 -65.67 15.23 19.98
C VAL A 11 -64.88 16.15 19.04
N LYS A 12 -65.38 17.39 18.87
CA LYS A 12 -64.67 18.51 18.24
C LYS A 12 -63.65 19.09 19.22
N GLY A 13 -62.49 19.49 18.69
CA GLY A 13 -61.72 20.63 19.20
C GLY A 13 -60.34 20.32 19.79
N TYR A 14 -59.30 20.44 18.96
CA TYR A 14 -57.95 20.81 19.40
C TYR A 14 -57.42 21.95 18.52
N PRO A 15 -56.63 22.88 19.09
CA PRO A 15 -56.54 24.26 18.62
C PRO A 15 -55.54 24.45 17.49
N LEU A 16 -55.76 25.52 16.71
CA LEU A 16 -54.96 26.06 15.62
C LEU A 16 -53.42 26.12 15.86
N PHE A 17 -53.00 26.02 17.13
CA PHE A 17 -51.61 26.03 17.57
C PHE A 17 -50.82 24.79 17.11
N THR A 18 -51.46 23.61 17.03
CA THR A 18 -50.77 22.37 16.62
C THR A 18 -50.51 22.33 15.11
N VAL A 19 -51.37 22.98 14.32
CA VAL A 19 -51.23 23.05 12.85
C VAL A 19 -50.17 24.09 12.45
N LEU A 20 -50.09 25.21 13.16
CA LEU A 20 -49.03 26.21 12.91
C LEU A 20 -47.64 25.69 13.30
N MET A 21 -47.53 24.87 14.34
CA MET A 21 -46.26 24.26 14.74
C MET A 21 -45.80 23.20 13.72
N LEU A 22 -46.72 22.45 13.12
CA LEU A 22 -46.42 21.51 12.03
C LEU A 22 -46.02 22.20 10.73
N ILE A 23 -46.59 23.37 10.41
CA ILE A 23 -46.21 24.15 9.22
C ILE A 23 -44.85 24.83 9.41
N LEU A 24 -44.53 25.31 10.62
CA LEU A 24 -43.19 25.83 10.96
C LEU A 24 -42.13 24.71 11.02
N LEU A 25 -42.50 23.48 11.40
CA LEU A 25 -41.61 22.31 11.33
C LEU A 25 -41.38 21.83 9.89
N MET A 26 -42.34 22.04 8.98
CA MET A 26 -42.18 21.72 7.56
C MET A 26 -41.46 22.83 6.76
N LEU A 27 -41.50 24.08 7.22
CA LEU A 27 -40.79 25.21 6.59
C LEU A 27 -39.33 25.37 7.05
N SER A 28 -38.91 24.71 8.13
CA SER A 28 -37.49 24.63 8.53
C SER A 28 -36.71 23.50 7.83
N ILE A 29 -37.34 22.77 6.92
CA ILE A 29 -36.69 21.76 6.04
C ILE A 29 -36.14 22.41 4.75
N GLY A 30 -36.46 23.68 4.49
CA GLY A 30 -35.88 24.46 3.38
C GLY A 30 -34.78 25.38 3.87
N ILE A 31 -33.56 25.22 3.33
CA ILE A 31 -32.32 25.94 3.67
C ILE A 31 -31.51 25.27 4.79
N GLY A 32 -31.16 24.00 4.56
CA GLY A 32 -30.05 23.32 5.21
C GLY A 32 -28.98 23.00 4.17
N ILE A 33 -27.75 23.44 4.42
CA ILE A 33 -26.55 23.21 3.61
C ILE A 33 -26.46 21.72 3.22
N SER A 34 -26.37 21.43 1.93
CA SER A 34 -26.32 20.07 1.38
C SER A 34 -25.00 19.38 1.69
N SER A 35 -24.91 18.71 2.84
CA SER A 35 -23.96 17.63 3.10
C SER A 35 -24.74 16.32 3.26
N GLY A 36 -25.43 15.91 2.19
CA GLY A 36 -26.24 14.70 2.19
C GLY A 36 -25.48 13.49 1.67
N LEU A 37 -25.13 12.55 2.55
CA LEU A 37 -24.88 11.15 2.15
C LEU A 37 -26.04 10.67 1.28
N HIS A 38 -25.78 10.31 0.03
CA HIS A 38 -26.77 9.66 -0.83
C HIS A 38 -26.88 8.19 -0.41
N ILE A 39 -27.97 7.83 0.26
CA ILE A 39 -28.32 6.42 0.47
C ILE A 39 -28.94 5.92 -0.83
N TYR A 40 -28.22 5.08 -1.57
CA TYR A 40 -28.78 4.38 -2.73
C TYR A 40 -29.84 3.37 -2.25
N ALA A 41 -31.07 3.48 -2.77
CA ALA A 41 -32.15 2.55 -2.45
C ALA A 41 -31.99 1.17 -3.12
N GLN A 42 -31.06 1.03 -4.08
CA GLN A 42 -30.71 -0.19 -4.82
C GLN A 42 -29.19 -0.26 -5.00
N PRO A 43 -28.57 -1.45 -4.98
CA PRO A 43 -27.12 -1.58 -5.20
C PRO A 43 -26.74 -1.02 -6.59
N PRO A 44 -25.54 -0.43 -6.74
CA PRO A 44 -25.11 0.10 -8.03
C PRO A 44 -24.99 -1.01 -9.11
N PRO A 45 -25.03 -0.67 -10.41
CA PRO A 45 -24.93 -1.65 -11.49
C PRO A 45 -23.68 -2.52 -11.38
N ARG A 46 -23.83 -3.84 -11.49
CA ARG A 46 -22.75 -4.81 -11.23
C ARG A 46 -21.56 -4.62 -12.18
N GLU A 47 -21.83 -4.31 -13.44
CA GLU A 47 -20.85 -4.09 -14.51
C GLU A 47 -20.01 -2.81 -14.29
N GLN A 48 -20.50 -1.88 -13.48
CA GLN A 48 -19.83 -0.63 -13.14
C GLN A 48 -19.21 -0.65 -11.74
N THR A 49 -19.36 -1.75 -11.01
CA THR A 49 -18.99 -1.88 -9.59
C THR A 49 -17.90 -2.91 -9.42
N LEU A 50 -16.78 -2.52 -8.80
CA LEU A 50 -15.73 -3.44 -8.38
C LEU A 50 -15.98 -3.88 -6.93
N TYR A 51 -16.16 -5.17 -6.72
CA TYR A 51 -16.35 -5.77 -5.39
C TYR A 51 -15.04 -6.30 -4.84
N ILE A 52 -14.62 -5.78 -3.68
CA ILE A 52 -13.40 -6.16 -2.99
C ILE A 52 -13.76 -6.82 -1.65
N ALA A 53 -13.37 -8.08 -1.47
CA ALA A 53 -13.53 -8.77 -0.20
C ALA A 53 -12.49 -8.29 0.82
N ARG A 54 -12.97 -7.85 1.99
CA ARG A 54 -12.16 -7.31 3.09
C ARG A 54 -12.61 -7.83 4.46
N GLY A 55 -11.83 -7.54 5.50
CA GLY A 55 -12.21 -7.75 6.91
C GLY A 55 -13.25 -6.75 7.43
N ARG A 56 -13.92 -7.12 8.53
CA ARG A 56 -14.86 -6.28 9.28
C ARG A 56 -14.14 -5.08 9.90
N VAL A 57 -14.78 -3.91 9.89
CA VAL A 57 -14.28 -2.68 10.52
C VAL A 57 -15.10 -2.40 11.77
N ILE A 58 -14.43 -2.29 12.92
CA ILE A 58 -15.11 -2.11 14.22
C ILE A 58 -15.70 -0.70 14.36
N ASN A 59 -14.94 0.33 13.98
CA ASN A 59 -15.39 1.72 14.05
C ASN A 59 -15.40 2.34 12.65
N PRO A 60 -16.48 2.14 11.87
CA PRO A 60 -16.55 2.56 10.47
C PRO A 60 -16.45 4.07 10.28
N THR A 61 -16.81 4.86 11.29
CA THR A 61 -16.76 6.32 11.23
C THR A 61 -15.47 6.93 11.76
N LEU A 62 -14.55 6.14 12.31
CA LEU A 62 -13.22 6.62 12.69
C LEU A 62 -12.26 6.44 11.52
N LEU A 63 -12.17 7.46 10.67
CA LEU A 63 -11.31 7.48 9.49
C LEU A 63 -10.09 8.40 9.67
N ASN A 64 -9.76 8.77 10.91
CA ASN A 64 -8.52 9.47 11.22
C ASN A 64 -7.39 8.45 11.44
N LEU A 65 -6.39 8.48 10.56
CA LEU A 65 -5.23 7.60 10.58
C LEU A 65 -4.24 7.83 11.73
N TYR A 66 -4.34 9.00 12.37
CA TYR A 66 -3.39 9.48 13.36
C TYR A 66 -3.80 9.20 14.81
N VAL A 67 -5.08 8.86 15.04
CA VAL A 67 -5.57 8.51 16.37
C VAL A 67 -5.02 7.14 16.78
N PRO A 68 -4.46 6.99 18.00
CA PRO A 68 -4.12 5.68 18.54
C PRO A 68 -5.33 4.74 18.56
N GLY A 69 -5.14 3.51 18.07
CA GLY A 69 -6.25 2.55 17.97
C GLY A 69 -7.21 2.81 16.81
N ALA A 70 -6.85 3.67 15.85
CA ALA A 70 -7.57 3.79 14.58
C ALA A 70 -7.77 2.41 13.92
N PRO A 71 -8.90 2.18 13.23
CA PRO A 71 -9.14 0.93 12.53
C PRO A 71 -8.08 0.68 11.47
N SER A 72 -7.92 -0.60 11.08
CA SER A 72 -6.99 -1.00 10.03
C SER A 72 -7.19 -0.16 8.76
N ARG A 73 -6.11 0.50 8.34
CA ARG A 73 -6.09 1.39 7.16
C ARG A 73 -6.50 0.66 5.89
N SER A 74 -6.10 -0.61 5.77
CA SER A 74 -6.48 -1.49 4.66
C SER A 74 -7.96 -1.85 4.67
N HIS A 75 -8.55 -2.10 5.84
CA HIS A 75 -9.96 -2.53 5.89
C HIS A 75 -10.95 -1.39 5.76
N THR A 76 -10.56 -0.13 6.00
CA THR A 76 -11.48 1.00 5.77
C THR A 76 -11.69 1.29 4.28
N CYS A 77 -10.83 0.83 3.39
CA CYS A 77 -10.78 1.18 1.96
C CYS A 77 -10.50 2.67 1.67
N MET A 78 -10.05 3.44 2.68
CA MET A 78 -9.75 4.85 2.49
C MET A 78 -8.37 5.09 1.89
N HIS A 79 -7.34 4.36 2.34
CA HIS A 79 -5.99 4.57 1.79
C HIS A 79 -5.84 4.10 0.34
N GLN A 80 -6.76 3.26 -0.13
CA GLN A 80 -6.73 2.71 -1.48
C GLN A 80 -7.28 3.71 -2.50
N PHE A 81 -8.26 4.53 -2.08
CA PHE A 81 -9.13 5.24 -3.02
C PHE A 81 -9.40 6.70 -2.66
N VAL A 82 -9.23 7.09 -1.39
CA VAL A 82 -9.53 8.44 -0.87
C VAL A 82 -8.24 9.19 -0.54
N TRP A 83 -7.28 8.56 0.12
CA TRP A 83 -5.97 9.15 0.39
C TRP A 83 -4.97 8.76 -0.69
N GLU A 84 -4.10 9.70 -1.06
CA GLU A 84 -3.00 9.44 -1.97
C GLU A 84 -1.68 9.86 -1.34
N TYR A 85 -0.58 9.40 -1.93
CA TYR A 85 0.77 9.59 -1.44
C TYR A 85 1.61 10.38 -2.44
N LEU A 86 2.71 10.98 -1.98
CA LEU A 86 3.60 11.72 -2.88
C LEU A 86 4.21 10.82 -3.95
N PHE A 87 4.54 9.58 -3.56
CA PHE A 87 5.11 8.56 -4.42
C PHE A 87 4.54 7.18 -4.08
N TYR A 88 4.58 6.27 -5.05
CA TYR A 88 4.27 4.85 -4.88
C TYR A 88 5.45 4.01 -5.33
N TYR A 89 5.68 2.86 -4.69
CA TYR A 89 6.71 1.92 -5.12
C TYR A 89 6.08 0.68 -5.77
N ASN A 90 6.56 0.31 -6.96
CA ASN A 90 6.18 -0.95 -7.61
C ASN A 90 7.26 -2.00 -7.35
N PHE A 91 6.92 -3.05 -6.61
CA PHE A 91 7.86 -4.13 -6.30
C PHE A 91 8.20 -5.01 -7.50
N GLU A 92 7.32 -5.07 -8.51
CA GLU A 92 7.58 -5.87 -9.71
C GLU A 92 8.67 -5.24 -10.59
N THR A 93 8.62 -3.92 -10.73
CA THR A 93 9.54 -3.18 -11.62
C THR A 93 10.66 -2.47 -10.87
N GLY A 94 10.54 -2.35 -9.54
CA GLY A 94 11.43 -1.54 -8.70
C GLY A 94 11.24 -0.03 -8.91
N GLU A 95 10.17 0.40 -9.58
CA GLU A 95 9.95 1.80 -9.92
C GLU A 95 9.37 2.59 -8.74
N TYR A 96 9.96 3.77 -8.51
CA TYR A 96 9.42 4.78 -7.59
C TYR A 96 8.62 5.81 -8.41
N ILE A 97 7.30 5.70 -8.33
CA ILE A 97 6.32 6.35 -9.20
C ILE A 97 5.92 7.71 -8.61
N PRO A 98 6.21 8.84 -9.28
CA PRO A 98 5.76 10.16 -8.85
C PRO A 98 4.25 10.33 -9.01
N TRP A 99 3.57 10.74 -7.94
CA TRP A 99 2.12 10.93 -7.93
C TRP A 99 1.75 12.34 -7.49
N LEU A 100 1.47 12.59 -6.20
CA LEU A 100 1.21 13.97 -5.72
C LEU A 100 2.46 14.86 -5.74
N ALA A 101 3.65 14.26 -5.84
CA ALA A 101 4.91 14.95 -6.12
C ALA A 101 5.48 14.51 -7.47
N GLU A 102 6.27 15.37 -8.09
CA GLU A 102 6.93 15.11 -9.38
C GLU A 102 8.34 14.53 -9.18
N ARG A 103 9.05 15.00 -8.16
CA ARG A 103 10.41 14.55 -7.80
C ARG A 103 10.80 15.01 -6.41
N PHE A 104 11.93 14.51 -5.92
CA PHE A 104 12.62 15.02 -4.75
C PHE A 104 14.12 15.18 -5.04
N GLU A 105 14.83 15.93 -4.20
CA GLU A 105 16.25 16.22 -4.33
C GLU A 105 16.90 16.30 -2.95
N TYR A 106 17.97 15.53 -2.73
CA TYR A 106 18.75 15.58 -1.49
C TYR A 106 19.77 16.71 -1.54
N SER A 107 20.03 17.32 -0.38
CA SER A 107 21.24 18.12 -0.18
C SER A 107 22.50 17.23 -0.32
N PRO A 108 23.66 17.78 -0.71
CA PRO A 108 24.89 16.99 -0.86
C PRO A 108 25.33 16.24 0.40
N ASP A 109 24.94 16.72 1.59
CA ASP A 109 25.24 16.11 2.89
C ASP A 109 24.09 15.24 3.45
N PHE A 110 23.03 15.02 2.67
CA PHE A 110 21.82 14.27 3.04
C PHE A 110 21.11 14.78 4.30
N LYS A 111 21.33 16.04 4.70
CA LYS A 111 20.65 16.68 5.83
C LYS A 111 19.35 17.39 5.47
N SER A 112 19.05 17.58 4.19
CA SER A 112 17.72 18.01 3.76
C SER A 112 17.28 17.31 2.48
N ILE A 113 15.97 17.27 2.29
CA ILE A 113 15.34 16.79 1.08
C ILE A 113 14.28 17.81 0.63
N LYS A 114 14.44 18.31 -0.59
CA LYS A 114 13.43 19.14 -1.26
C LYS A 114 12.45 18.24 -2.00
N VAL A 115 11.17 18.50 -1.85
CA VAL A 115 10.10 17.78 -2.54
C VAL A 115 9.31 18.76 -3.38
N TYR A 116 9.16 18.43 -4.66
CA TYR A 116 8.48 19.25 -5.66
C TYR A 116 7.09 18.66 -5.90
N LEU A 117 6.08 19.35 -5.40
CA LEU A 117 4.68 18.95 -5.48
C LEU A 117 4.13 19.17 -6.89
N ARG A 118 3.20 18.30 -7.28
CA ARG A 118 2.52 18.41 -8.57
C ARG A 118 1.53 19.57 -8.54
N LYS A 119 1.52 20.37 -9.59
CA LYS A 119 0.56 21.46 -9.77
C LYS A 119 -0.79 20.93 -10.25
N GLY A 120 -1.87 21.61 -9.89
CA GLY A 120 -3.23 21.27 -10.30
C GLY A 120 -3.90 20.18 -9.45
N VAL A 121 -3.23 19.69 -8.40
CA VAL A 121 -3.81 18.77 -7.42
C VAL A 121 -4.84 19.52 -6.55
N LYS A 122 -6.00 18.90 -6.34
CA LYS A 122 -7.09 19.43 -5.52
C LYS A 122 -7.57 18.38 -4.52
N TRP A 123 -7.89 18.82 -3.32
CA TRP A 123 -8.64 18.06 -2.33
C TRP A 123 -10.06 17.77 -2.81
N SER A 124 -10.74 16.82 -2.17
CA SER A 124 -12.09 16.39 -2.55
C SER A 124 -13.20 17.41 -2.34
N ASP A 125 -12.91 18.49 -1.61
CA ASP A 125 -13.78 19.65 -1.44
C ASP A 125 -13.42 20.81 -2.39
N GLY A 126 -12.47 20.59 -3.30
CA GLY A 126 -12.03 21.57 -4.30
C GLY A 126 -10.91 22.52 -3.85
N ALA A 127 -10.49 22.48 -2.58
CA ALA A 127 -9.34 23.26 -2.12
C ALA A 127 -8.05 22.82 -2.82
N PRO A 128 -7.11 23.73 -3.14
CA PRO A 128 -5.84 23.37 -3.74
C PRO A 128 -4.98 22.57 -2.75
N PHE A 129 -4.26 21.56 -3.24
CA PHE A 129 -3.22 20.86 -2.48
C PHE A 129 -1.88 21.58 -2.66
N THR A 130 -1.28 22.05 -1.57
CA THR A 130 -0.05 22.88 -1.63
C THR A 130 0.99 22.47 -0.58
N ALA A 131 2.14 23.14 -0.64
CA ALA A 131 3.20 23.04 0.36
C ALA A 131 2.71 23.32 1.80
N ASP A 132 1.66 24.13 1.97
CA ASP A 132 1.09 24.42 3.29
C ASP A 132 0.49 23.18 3.95
N ASP A 133 -0.13 22.27 3.19
CA ASP A 133 -0.67 21.01 3.71
C ASP A 133 0.43 20.08 4.21
N VAL A 134 1.54 20.03 3.47
CA VAL A 134 2.70 19.21 3.84
C VAL A 134 3.36 19.77 5.10
N VAL A 135 3.67 21.07 5.13
CA VAL A 135 4.27 21.72 6.30
C VAL A 135 3.39 21.54 7.53
N PHE A 136 2.08 21.82 7.40
CA PHE A 136 1.12 21.63 8.50
C PHE A 136 1.12 20.20 9.03
N THR A 137 1.12 19.20 8.14
CA THR A 137 1.12 17.78 8.54
C THR A 137 2.35 17.44 9.38
N TYR A 138 3.55 17.87 8.96
CA TYR A 138 4.78 17.61 9.72
C TYR A 138 4.81 18.39 11.05
N GLU A 139 4.41 19.67 11.06
CA GLU A 139 4.35 20.47 12.27
C GLU A 139 3.36 19.88 13.29
N MET A 140 2.20 19.40 12.83
CA MET A 140 1.23 18.69 13.67
C MET A 140 1.88 17.43 14.28
N LEU A 141 2.57 16.61 13.48
CA LEU A 141 3.21 15.40 13.98
C LEU A 141 4.32 15.72 14.99
N LEU A 142 5.15 16.72 14.73
CA LEU A 142 6.19 17.17 15.67
C LEU A 142 5.58 17.70 16.98
N LYS A 143 4.53 18.52 16.90
CA LYS A 143 3.84 19.11 18.06
C LYS A 143 3.22 18.06 18.98
N TYR A 144 2.64 17.00 18.41
CA TYR A 144 1.91 15.97 19.17
C TYR A 144 2.75 14.73 19.49
N ALA A 145 4.03 14.68 19.13
CA ALA A 145 4.87 13.52 19.41
C ALA A 145 4.97 13.19 20.91
N PRO A 146 4.88 11.90 21.33
CA PRO A 146 4.69 10.69 20.52
C PRO A 146 3.21 10.23 20.41
N LYS A 147 2.23 11.11 20.67
CA LYS A 147 0.81 10.74 20.87
C LYS A 147 0.08 10.34 19.59
N LEU A 148 0.41 10.93 18.44
CA LEU A 148 -0.20 10.54 17.15
C LEU A 148 0.57 9.38 16.53
N VAL A 149 -0.14 8.49 15.81
CA VAL A 149 0.51 7.42 15.05
C VAL A 149 1.55 8.01 14.09
N GLY A 150 2.78 7.49 14.10
CA GLY A 150 3.89 8.00 13.27
C GLY A 150 4.64 9.22 13.84
N SER A 151 4.06 9.98 14.78
CA SER A 151 4.67 11.21 15.31
C SER A 151 6.02 10.98 16.00
N ALA A 152 6.19 9.86 16.71
CA ALA A 152 7.46 9.52 17.34
C ALA A 152 8.59 9.32 16.30
N ALA A 153 8.28 8.68 15.17
CA ALA A 153 9.25 8.46 14.09
C ALA A 153 9.63 9.79 13.42
N VAL A 154 8.64 10.64 13.12
CA VAL A 154 8.89 11.99 12.59
C VAL A 154 9.75 12.80 13.55
N ALA A 155 9.41 12.85 14.84
CA ALA A 155 10.19 13.56 15.85
C ALA A 155 11.61 13.00 16.05
N ALA A 156 11.85 11.73 15.74
CA ALA A 156 13.19 11.15 15.83
C ALA A 156 14.11 11.57 14.66
N LYS A 157 13.56 11.81 13.46
CA LYS A 157 14.36 12.06 12.24
C LYS A 157 14.27 13.47 11.69
N VAL A 158 13.11 14.12 11.79
CA VAL A 158 12.84 15.43 11.19
C VAL A 158 13.10 16.53 12.22
N GLU A 159 13.91 17.52 11.84
CA GLU A 159 14.17 18.72 12.63
C GLU A 159 13.10 19.78 12.38
N SER A 160 12.83 20.10 11.12
CA SER A 160 11.81 21.07 10.71
C SER A 160 11.42 20.87 9.24
N VAL A 161 10.32 21.48 8.82
CA VAL A 161 9.89 21.51 7.41
C VAL A 161 9.62 22.95 7.01
N LYS A 162 10.18 23.38 5.89
CA LYS A 162 10.07 24.74 5.37
C LYS A 162 9.25 24.75 4.10
N ARG A 163 8.33 25.70 4.00
CA ARG A 163 7.72 26.11 2.74
C ARG A 163 8.73 26.96 1.97
N ILE A 164 9.13 26.52 0.78
CA ILE A 164 9.99 27.30 -0.12
C ILE A 164 9.11 28.16 -1.05
N ASP A 165 8.10 27.53 -1.65
CA ASP A 165 7.04 28.17 -2.43
C ASP A 165 5.75 27.32 -2.34
N ASP A 166 4.71 27.63 -3.13
CA ASP A 166 3.42 26.92 -3.10
C ASP A 166 3.52 25.41 -3.41
N TYR A 167 4.55 25.00 -4.15
CA TYR A 167 4.73 23.64 -4.65
C TYR A 167 6.10 23.06 -4.34
N THR A 168 6.85 23.68 -3.43
CA THR A 168 8.16 23.19 -3.00
C THR A 168 8.28 23.25 -1.49
N VAL A 169 8.58 22.10 -0.88
CA VAL A 169 8.91 22.00 0.55
C VAL A 169 10.32 21.49 0.74
N GLU A 170 10.98 21.92 1.80
CA GLU A 170 12.27 21.40 2.24
C GLU A 170 12.11 20.76 3.63
N ILE A 171 12.33 19.46 3.72
CA ILE A 171 12.35 18.72 4.99
C ILE A 171 13.80 18.68 5.46
N ILE A 172 14.05 19.20 6.66
CA ILE A 172 15.36 19.26 7.30
C ILE A 172 15.44 18.12 8.30
N LEU A 173 16.52 17.35 8.21
CA LEU A 173 16.75 16.13 8.98
C LEU A 173 17.74 16.41 10.10
N LYS A 174 17.55 15.74 11.25
CA LYS A 174 18.44 15.87 12.40
C LYS A 174 19.85 15.32 12.14
N GLU A 175 19.91 14.28 11.31
CA GLU A 175 21.14 13.58 10.94
C GLU A 175 21.12 13.28 9.43
N PRO A 176 22.28 13.14 8.77
CA PRO A 176 22.35 12.67 7.39
C PRO A 176 21.61 11.33 7.20
N ASP A 177 20.61 11.30 6.31
CA ASP A 177 19.85 10.07 6.00
C ASP A 177 19.66 9.91 4.48
N PRO A 178 20.58 9.22 3.78
CA PRO A 178 20.47 8.97 2.34
C PRO A 178 19.34 8.00 1.96
N ARG A 179 18.59 7.47 2.95
CA ARG A 179 17.45 6.56 2.78
C ARG A 179 16.13 7.16 3.24
N PHE A 180 16.08 8.44 3.59
CA PHE A 180 14.85 9.07 4.11
C PHE A 180 13.61 8.82 3.22
N HIS A 181 13.75 8.84 1.88
CA HIS A 181 12.66 8.57 0.93
C HIS A 181 12.14 7.11 0.94
N LEU A 182 12.92 6.18 1.50
CA LEU A 182 12.55 4.78 1.69
C LEU A 182 11.93 4.52 3.08
N ASP A 183 11.90 5.51 3.96
CA ASP A 183 11.26 5.35 5.27
C ASP A 183 9.79 5.72 5.23
N ARG A 184 8.91 4.73 5.06
CA ARG A 184 7.44 4.93 5.08
C ARG A 184 6.91 5.52 6.39
N SER A 185 7.70 5.54 7.46
CA SER A 185 7.32 6.08 8.77
C SER A 185 7.44 7.59 8.84
N THR A 186 8.29 8.17 7.98
CA THR A 186 8.59 9.60 8.01
C THR A 186 8.36 10.26 6.66
N PHE A 187 8.58 9.56 5.54
CA PHE A 187 8.36 10.08 4.20
C PHE A 187 6.98 9.63 3.64
N PRO A 188 6.22 10.53 2.99
CA PRO A 188 4.86 10.30 2.50
C PRO A 188 4.83 9.48 1.20
N ALA A 189 5.52 8.34 1.17
CA ALA A 189 5.54 7.41 0.05
C ALA A 189 4.91 6.06 0.42
N ALA A 190 4.09 5.53 -0.49
CA ALA A 190 3.43 4.25 -0.33
C ALA A 190 4.35 3.10 -0.81
N LEU A 191 5.09 2.54 0.15
CA LEU A 191 5.84 1.30 -0.02
C LEU A 191 4.94 0.09 0.25
N VAL A 192 4.55 -0.16 1.50
CA VAL A 192 3.63 -1.25 1.89
C VAL A 192 2.54 -0.69 2.80
N TRP A 193 1.27 -1.01 2.53
CA TRP A 193 0.10 -0.56 3.30
C TRP A 193 -0.07 0.98 3.46
N GLY A 194 0.63 1.80 2.64
CA GLY A 194 0.63 3.26 2.71
C GLY A 194 1.81 3.87 3.49
N SER A 195 1.68 5.12 3.95
CA SER A 195 2.67 5.84 4.77
C SER A 195 2.08 6.30 6.11
N PHE A 196 2.88 6.27 7.18
CA PHE A 196 2.50 6.85 8.47
C PHE A 196 2.48 8.39 8.45
N THR A 197 3.09 9.02 7.44
CA THR A 197 3.03 10.46 7.18
C THR A 197 2.07 10.75 6.03
N THR A 198 0.78 10.42 6.18
CA THR A 198 -0.23 10.74 5.14
C THR A 198 -0.60 12.22 5.20
N ILE A 199 -0.37 12.98 4.12
CA ILE A 199 -0.65 14.43 4.11
C ILE A 199 -2.13 14.71 4.32
N VAL A 200 -2.45 15.70 5.16
CA VAL A 200 -3.84 16.08 5.50
C VAL A 200 -4.16 17.53 5.07
N PRO A 201 -5.44 17.83 4.77
CA PRO A 201 -5.86 19.17 4.39
C PRO A 201 -5.76 20.15 5.55
N LYS A 202 -4.80 21.08 5.49
CA LYS A 202 -4.56 22.07 6.55
C LYS A 202 -5.82 22.83 6.92
N HIS A 203 -6.60 23.26 5.93
CA HIS A 203 -7.81 24.09 6.11
C HIS A 203 -8.94 23.39 6.89
N ILE A 204 -8.85 22.07 7.10
CA ILE A 204 -9.76 21.29 7.95
C ILE A 204 -9.08 20.99 9.27
N TRP A 205 -7.86 20.46 9.22
CA TRP A 205 -7.18 19.89 10.38
C TRP A 205 -6.67 20.94 11.36
N GLU A 206 -6.44 22.18 10.92
CA GLU A 206 -6.04 23.29 11.80
C GLU A 206 -7.16 23.71 12.78
N LYS A 207 -8.41 23.31 12.51
CA LYS A 207 -9.61 23.71 13.26
C LYS A 207 -10.11 22.66 14.25
N VAL A 208 -9.41 21.54 14.36
CA VAL A 208 -9.83 20.37 15.16
C VAL A 208 -8.69 19.88 16.03
N ASP A 209 -9.02 19.09 17.06
CA ASP A 209 -8.01 18.36 17.81
C ASP A 209 -7.68 17.04 17.08
N PRO A 210 -6.45 16.85 16.57
CA PRO A 210 -6.09 15.66 15.80
C PRO A 210 -6.13 14.37 16.63
N LEU A 211 -6.16 14.46 17.96
CA LEU A 211 -6.26 13.29 18.84
C LEU A 211 -7.69 12.71 18.93
N THR A 212 -8.71 13.51 18.58
CA THR A 212 -10.12 13.13 18.75
C THR A 212 -10.95 13.27 17.48
N PHE A 213 -10.46 14.02 16.49
CA PHE A 213 -11.13 14.19 15.21
C PHE A 213 -11.35 12.84 14.51
N THR A 214 -12.57 12.55 14.06
CA THR A 214 -12.92 11.27 13.43
C THR A 214 -12.63 11.23 11.93
N ASN A 215 -12.50 12.40 11.28
CA ASN A 215 -12.32 12.53 9.82
C ASN A 215 -13.44 11.85 9.00
N TYR A 216 -14.70 12.01 9.42
CA TYR A 216 -15.88 11.47 8.74
C TYR A 216 -16.93 12.56 8.45
N PRO A 217 -17.29 12.82 7.18
CA PRO A 217 -16.75 12.21 5.96
C PRO A 217 -15.27 12.61 5.73
N PRO A 218 -14.46 11.75 5.10
CA PRO A 218 -13.04 12.03 4.90
C PRO A 218 -12.85 12.96 3.69
N VAL A 219 -11.93 13.92 3.83
CA VAL A 219 -11.42 14.72 2.70
C VAL A 219 -10.04 14.20 2.32
N GLY A 220 -9.87 13.90 1.03
CA GLY A 220 -8.65 13.35 0.45
C GLY A 220 -8.44 13.82 -0.98
N THR A 221 -7.30 13.49 -1.59
CA THR A 221 -7.02 13.86 -2.99
C THR A 221 -7.46 12.77 -3.98
N GLY A 222 -7.82 11.58 -3.50
CA GLY A 222 -8.07 10.38 -4.30
C GLY A 222 -9.29 10.44 -5.22
N ALA A 223 -9.35 9.42 -6.09
CA ALA A 223 -10.30 9.30 -7.19
C ALA A 223 -11.73 8.93 -6.77
N TYR A 224 -11.97 8.61 -5.50
CA TYR A 224 -13.29 8.22 -5.00
C TYR A 224 -13.69 9.02 -3.77
N ARG A 225 -15.01 9.20 -3.61
CA ARG A 225 -15.64 9.73 -2.40
C ARG A 225 -16.41 8.63 -1.69
N VAL A 226 -16.50 8.73 -0.36
CA VAL A 226 -17.27 7.80 0.46
C VAL A 226 -18.75 8.12 0.34
N VAL A 227 -19.54 7.15 -0.09
CA VAL A 227 -21.01 7.23 -0.11
C VAL A 227 -21.59 6.70 1.19
N SER A 228 -21.12 5.53 1.65
CA SER A 228 -21.48 4.96 2.93
C SER A 228 -20.34 4.13 3.50
N GLN A 229 -20.31 3.99 4.83
CA GLN A 229 -19.31 3.19 5.53
C GLN A 229 -19.95 2.54 6.74
N THR A 230 -19.93 1.23 6.78
CA THR A 230 -20.48 0.37 7.84
C THR A 230 -19.42 -0.63 8.27
N GLU A 231 -19.71 -1.41 9.31
CA GLU A 231 -18.78 -2.42 9.76
C GLU A 231 -18.47 -3.48 8.69
N THR A 232 -19.45 -3.78 7.84
CA THR A 232 -19.38 -4.87 6.86
C THR A 232 -19.26 -4.39 5.42
N GLU A 233 -19.47 -3.11 5.14
CA GLU A 233 -19.48 -2.59 3.77
C GLU A 233 -19.05 -1.12 3.69
N ALA A 234 -18.19 -0.80 2.72
CA ALA A 234 -17.90 0.56 2.28
C ALA A 234 -18.37 0.71 0.83
N LEU A 235 -19.22 1.69 0.54
CA LEU A 235 -19.58 2.08 -0.83
C LEU A 235 -18.86 3.38 -1.17
N LEU A 236 -18.09 3.35 -2.26
CA LEU A 236 -17.41 4.51 -2.81
C LEU A 236 -17.85 4.77 -4.24
N GLU A 237 -17.89 6.05 -4.61
CA GLU A 237 -18.26 6.51 -5.96
C GLU A 237 -17.12 7.33 -6.56
N ARG A 238 -16.82 7.06 -7.82
CA ARG A 238 -15.74 7.73 -8.57
C ARG A 238 -16.05 9.22 -8.70
N ARG A 239 -15.01 10.03 -8.53
CA ARG A 239 -15.03 11.48 -8.65
C ARG A 239 -14.65 11.90 -10.07
N ASP A 240 -15.58 12.53 -10.77
CA ASP A 240 -15.31 13.13 -12.08
C ASP A 240 -14.53 14.46 -11.98
N ASP A 241 -14.46 15.04 -10.78
CA ASP A 241 -13.66 16.23 -10.45
C ASP A 241 -12.26 15.89 -9.90
N TRP A 242 -11.85 14.62 -10.00
CA TRP A 242 -10.54 14.18 -9.53
C TRP A 242 -9.41 14.88 -10.30
N TRP A 243 -8.41 15.37 -9.56
CA TRP A 243 -7.34 16.18 -10.14
C TRP A 243 -6.58 15.47 -11.27
N ALA A 244 -6.37 14.16 -11.18
CA ALA A 244 -5.65 13.40 -12.21
C ALA A 244 -6.49 13.20 -13.48
N THR A 245 -7.81 13.36 -13.43
CA THR A 245 -8.62 13.45 -14.65
C THR A 245 -8.26 14.70 -15.45
N GLU A 246 -8.02 15.82 -14.78
CA GLU A 246 -7.60 17.07 -15.45
C GLU A 246 -6.10 17.05 -15.82
N VAL A 247 -5.25 16.57 -14.93
CA VAL A 247 -3.78 16.65 -15.08
C VAL A 247 -3.21 15.54 -15.96
N PHE A 248 -3.72 14.31 -15.84
CA PHE A 248 -3.23 13.16 -16.61
C PHE A 248 -4.20 12.71 -17.70
N GLY A 249 -5.45 13.20 -17.70
CA GLY A 249 -6.47 12.75 -18.65
C GLY A 249 -6.92 11.31 -18.37
N ILE A 250 -6.83 10.81 -17.14
CA ILE A 250 -7.18 9.41 -16.79
C ILE A 250 -8.35 9.33 -15.82
N ARG A 251 -9.14 8.25 -15.93
CA ARG A 251 -10.22 7.90 -14.99
C ARG A 251 -10.15 6.42 -14.64
N PRO A 252 -10.31 6.02 -13.37
CA PRO A 252 -10.48 4.60 -13.02
C PRO A 252 -11.71 4.03 -13.72
N ALA A 253 -11.62 2.81 -14.24
CA ALA A 253 -12.75 2.19 -14.95
C ALA A 253 -13.96 1.89 -14.05
N PRO A 254 -13.82 1.40 -12.81
CA PRO A 254 -14.97 1.21 -11.93
C PRO A 254 -15.60 2.55 -11.52
N LYS A 255 -16.89 2.73 -11.79
CA LYS A 255 -17.64 3.89 -11.30
C LYS A 255 -17.93 3.79 -9.80
N TYR A 256 -18.13 2.57 -9.32
CA TYR A 256 -18.36 2.26 -7.91
C TYR A 256 -17.34 1.24 -7.39
N ILE A 257 -16.96 1.38 -6.13
CA ILE A 257 -16.22 0.36 -5.39
C ILE A 257 -17.06 -0.06 -4.20
N ILE A 258 -17.22 -1.37 -4.01
CA ILE A 258 -17.82 -1.93 -2.79
C ILE A 258 -16.77 -2.80 -2.10
N CYS A 259 -16.32 -2.34 -0.94
CA CYS A 259 -15.47 -3.14 -0.07
C CYS A 259 -16.33 -3.85 0.98
N LYS A 260 -16.47 -5.16 0.89
CA LYS A 260 -17.44 -5.94 1.68
C LYS A 260 -16.80 -7.06 2.49
N PHE A 261 -17.28 -7.24 3.71
CA PHE A 261 -17.01 -8.41 4.54
C PHE A 261 -18.00 -9.52 4.20
N TYR A 262 -17.49 -10.65 3.72
CA TYR A 262 -18.29 -11.78 3.27
C TYR A 262 -18.54 -12.83 4.36
N GLY A 263 -17.97 -12.66 5.55
CA GLY A 263 -18.08 -13.65 6.61
C GLY A 263 -17.00 -14.75 6.49
N PRO A 264 -17.33 -16.00 6.87
CA PRO A 264 -16.44 -17.15 6.75
C PRO A 264 -15.99 -17.44 5.31
N GLU A 265 -14.89 -18.18 5.18
CA GLU A 265 -14.27 -18.56 3.91
C GLU A 265 -15.26 -19.21 2.93
N GLU A 266 -16.19 -20.05 3.42
CA GLU A 266 -17.17 -20.75 2.60
C GLU A 266 -18.17 -19.80 1.93
N SER A 267 -18.55 -18.73 2.64
CA SER A 267 -19.45 -17.70 2.10
C SER A 267 -18.75 -16.87 1.02
N LEU A 268 -17.47 -16.54 1.22
CA LEU A 268 -16.65 -15.90 0.21
C LEU A 268 -16.44 -16.80 -1.01
N ALA A 269 -16.19 -18.10 -0.81
CA ALA A 269 -16.04 -19.07 -1.89
C ALA A 269 -17.32 -19.17 -2.74
N ALA A 270 -18.50 -19.20 -2.12
CA ALA A 270 -19.78 -19.17 -2.82
C ALA A 270 -19.95 -17.89 -3.65
N ALA A 271 -19.61 -16.73 -3.08
CA ALA A 271 -19.67 -15.45 -3.78
C ALA A 271 -18.70 -15.37 -4.97
N LEU A 272 -17.49 -15.96 -4.86
CA LEU A 272 -16.56 -16.09 -5.98
C LEU A 272 -17.11 -16.97 -7.09
N VAL A 273 -17.74 -18.11 -6.76
CA VAL A 273 -18.41 -18.97 -7.76
C VAL A 273 -19.54 -18.23 -8.48
N ALA A 274 -20.28 -17.38 -7.76
CA ALA A 274 -21.39 -16.60 -8.29
C ALA A 274 -21.00 -15.31 -9.04
N ASN A 275 -19.71 -15.01 -9.19
CA ASN A 275 -19.21 -13.73 -9.74
C ASN A 275 -19.63 -12.48 -8.94
N GLU A 276 -19.83 -12.61 -7.64
CA GLU A 276 -20.20 -11.52 -6.74
C GLU A 276 -18.98 -10.80 -6.11
N VAL A 277 -17.77 -11.32 -6.33
CA VAL A 277 -16.50 -10.76 -5.84
C VAL A 277 -15.51 -10.66 -6.99
N ASP A 278 -14.78 -9.54 -7.06
CA ASP A 278 -13.79 -9.25 -8.10
C ASP A 278 -12.35 -9.37 -7.61
N ALA A 279 -12.07 -8.95 -6.37
CA ALA A 279 -10.75 -9.01 -5.76
C ALA A 279 -10.83 -9.43 -4.30
N VAL A 280 -9.83 -10.18 -3.82
CA VAL A 280 -9.82 -10.75 -2.47
C VAL A 280 -8.56 -10.32 -1.73
N PHE A 281 -8.68 -9.99 -0.43
CA PHE A 281 -7.51 -9.72 0.40
C PHE A 281 -6.74 -11.03 0.68
N ILE A 282 -5.42 -10.92 0.88
CA ILE A 282 -4.57 -12.04 1.30
C ILE A 282 -5.13 -12.74 2.54
N GLY A 283 -5.09 -14.08 2.56
CA GLY A 283 -5.44 -14.90 3.72
C GLY A 283 -6.94 -15.17 3.91
N PHE A 284 -7.82 -14.65 3.05
CA PHE A 284 -9.27 -14.87 3.14
C PHE A 284 -9.74 -16.17 2.47
N ILE A 285 -8.90 -16.80 1.66
CA ILE A 285 -9.19 -18.07 0.99
C ILE A 285 -7.93 -18.93 0.94
N THR A 286 -8.06 -20.19 1.34
CA THR A 286 -7.00 -21.20 1.26
C THR A 286 -6.84 -21.72 -0.15
N PHE A 287 -5.71 -22.34 -0.43
CA PHE A 287 -5.45 -22.95 -1.73
C PHE A 287 -6.41 -24.12 -2.02
N GLY A 288 -6.65 -24.99 -1.03
CA GLY A 288 -7.64 -26.06 -1.12
C GLY A 288 -9.03 -25.57 -1.52
N THR A 289 -9.55 -24.52 -0.87
CA THR A 289 -10.85 -23.93 -1.23
C THR A 289 -10.82 -23.31 -2.62
N TYR A 290 -9.74 -22.60 -2.97
CA TYR A 290 -9.58 -22.03 -4.30
C TYR A 290 -9.71 -23.09 -5.41
N LYS A 291 -9.14 -24.29 -5.24
CA LYS A 291 -9.26 -25.35 -6.26
C LYS A 291 -10.71 -25.67 -6.58
N VAL A 292 -11.56 -25.79 -5.56
CA VAL A 292 -13.00 -26.03 -5.73
C VAL A 292 -13.70 -24.84 -6.40
N VAL A 293 -13.30 -23.61 -6.06
CA VAL A 293 -13.83 -22.40 -6.70
C VAL A 293 -13.44 -22.35 -8.17
N ALA A 294 -12.17 -22.59 -8.50
CA ALA A 294 -11.63 -22.54 -9.85
C ALA A 294 -12.22 -23.63 -10.77
N GLU A 295 -12.53 -24.80 -10.23
CA GLU A 295 -13.27 -25.86 -10.95
C GLU A 295 -14.68 -25.42 -11.36
N LYS A 296 -15.36 -24.63 -10.52
CA LYS A 296 -16.73 -24.16 -10.75
C LYS A 296 -16.80 -22.84 -11.51
N ASN A 297 -15.76 -22.02 -11.41
CA ASN A 297 -15.68 -20.71 -12.05
C ASN A 297 -14.30 -20.50 -12.69
N PRO A 298 -14.18 -20.70 -14.02
CA PRO A 298 -12.91 -20.54 -14.74
C PRO A 298 -12.45 -19.08 -14.85
N HIS A 299 -13.27 -18.11 -14.42
CA HIS A 299 -12.89 -16.70 -14.41
C HIS A 299 -11.99 -16.33 -13.22
N ILE A 300 -11.87 -17.19 -12.20
CA ILE A 300 -11.03 -16.91 -11.04
C ILE A 300 -9.57 -17.25 -11.38
N ILE A 301 -8.75 -16.21 -11.48
CA ILE A 301 -7.32 -16.31 -11.71
C ILE A 301 -6.56 -16.00 -10.42
N VAL A 302 -5.32 -16.46 -10.36
CA VAL A 302 -4.34 -16.14 -9.31
C VAL A 302 -3.05 -15.66 -9.99
N TRP A 303 -2.05 -15.29 -9.19
CA TRP A 303 -0.79 -14.74 -9.71
C TRP A 303 -0.11 -15.67 -10.74
N SER A 304 -0.04 -16.98 -10.47
CA SER A 304 0.53 -17.96 -11.39
C SER A 304 -0.30 -19.24 -11.45
N LYS A 305 -0.33 -19.88 -12.62
CA LYS A 305 -0.99 -21.19 -12.81
C LYS A 305 -0.16 -22.36 -12.30
N ASP A 306 1.14 -22.14 -12.11
CA ASP A 306 2.08 -23.14 -11.61
C ASP A 306 2.50 -22.78 -10.18
N PRO A 307 2.91 -23.78 -9.36
CA PRO A 307 3.52 -23.50 -8.06
C PRO A 307 4.62 -22.43 -8.17
N PRO A 308 4.68 -21.47 -7.22
CA PRO A 308 3.94 -21.43 -5.97
C PRO A 308 2.54 -20.77 -6.04
N TYR A 309 1.96 -20.51 -7.22
CA TYR A 309 0.64 -19.87 -7.45
C TYR A 309 0.45 -18.43 -6.94
N SER A 310 1.19 -18.05 -5.90
CA SER A 310 1.10 -16.81 -5.15
C SER A 310 2.10 -15.78 -5.65
N TRP A 311 1.76 -14.52 -5.38
CA TRP A 311 2.70 -13.42 -5.48
C TRP A 311 3.68 -13.43 -4.29
N VAL A 312 4.88 -12.90 -4.48
CA VAL A 312 5.90 -12.79 -3.41
C VAL A 312 5.59 -11.58 -2.54
N ASP A 313 5.15 -11.81 -1.31
CA ASP A 313 4.82 -10.77 -0.31
C ASP A 313 6.09 -10.21 0.36
N PRO A 314 6.18 -8.91 0.69
CA PRO A 314 7.41 -8.25 1.12
C PRO A 314 7.79 -8.53 2.59
N CYS A 315 7.28 -9.63 3.14
CA CYS A 315 7.28 -9.90 4.57
C CYS A 315 7.66 -11.35 4.90
N PRO A 316 8.87 -11.83 4.55
CA PRO A 316 9.27 -13.22 4.74
C PRO A 316 8.96 -13.74 6.13
N ARG A 317 8.69 -15.05 6.19
CA ARG A 317 8.29 -15.69 7.42
C ARG A 317 9.48 -16.31 8.12
N VAL A 318 9.53 -16.08 9.43
CA VAL A 318 10.67 -16.43 10.27
C VAL A 318 10.21 -17.03 11.58
N LEU A 319 11.08 -17.82 12.20
CA LEU A 319 10.97 -18.21 13.61
C LEU A 319 11.87 -17.28 14.44
N MET A 320 11.25 -16.38 15.18
CA MET A 320 11.88 -15.52 16.16
C MET A 320 12.15 -16.30 17.44
N ILE A 321 13.36 -16.10 18.00
CA ILE A 321 13.84 -16.79 19.20
C ILE A 321 14.31 -15.74 20.19
N ASN A 322 13.99 -15.88 21.47
CA ASN A 322 14.51 -14.95 22.48
C ASN A 322 16.01 -15.20 22.76
N ASN A 323 16.87 -14.31 22.29
CA ASN A 323 18.33 -14.45 22.30
C ASN A 323 18.96 -14.24 23.68
N GLN A 324 18.19 -13.82 24.68
CA GLN A 324 18.69 -13.60 26.04
C GLN A 324 18.23 -14.66 27.06
N ARG A 325 17.40 -15.63 26.64
CA ARG A 325 16.93 -16.71 27.50
C ARG A 325 17.77 -17.95 27.27
N TYR A 326 18.42 -18.44 28.33
CA TYR A 326 19.16 -19.69 28.28
C TYR A 326 18.19 -20.89 28.17
N PRO A 327 18.44 -21.90 27.32
CA PRO A 327 19.62 -22.09 26.48
C PRO A 327 19.53 -21.49 25.06
N TRP A 328 18.41 -20.85 24.70
CA TRP A 328 18.19 -20.21 23.39
C TRP A 328 19.18 -19.09 23.06
N SER A 329 19.84 -18.53 24.08
CA SER A 329 20.91 -17.56 23.95
C SER A 329 22.17 -18.10 23.27
N LEU A 330 22.37 -19.42 23.25
CA LEU A 330 23.51 -20.07 22.59
C LEU A 330 23.26 -20.16 21.06
N PRO A 331 24.13 -19.61 20.21
CA PRO A 331 24.02 -19.76 18.75
C PRO A 331 23.93 -21.23 18.31
N GLU A 332 24.68 -22.13 18.94
CA GLU A 332 24.69 -23.56 18.64
C GLU A 332 23.31 -24.18 18.83
N VAL A 333 22.59 -23.78 19.88
CA VAL A 333 21.21 -24.25 20.13
C VAL A 333 20.27 -23.71 19.06
N ARG A 334 20.43 -22.45 18.62
CA ARG A 334 19.62 -21.90 17.51
C ARG A 334 19.89 -22.63 16.19
N TYR A 335 21.14 -23.01 15.93
CA TYR A 335 21.49 -23.88 14.81
C TYR A 335 20.89 -25.29 14.95
N ALA A 336 20.87 -25.87 16.15
CA ALA A 336 20.20 -27.14 16.38
C ALA A 336 18.69 -27.03 16.05
N LEU A 337 18.02 -25.94 16.46
CA LEU A 337 16.63 -25.67 16.06
C LEU A 337 16.48 -25.53 14.54
N ASN A 338 17.43 -24.86 13.87
CA ASN A 338 17.45 -24.70 12.41
C ASN A 338 17.45 -26.05 11.69
N TYR A 339 18.34 -26.96 12.07
CA TYR A 339 18.47 -28.28 11.47
C TYR A 339 17.27 -29.20 11.73
N LEU A 340 16.46 -28.92 12.75
CA LEU A 340 15.24 -29.70 13.01
C LEU A 340 14.12 -29.39 12.00
N ILE A 341 14.14 -28.21 11.37
CA ILE A 341 13.03 -27.73 10.56
C ILE A 341 13.17 -28.21 9.11
N ASN A 342 12.30 -29.12 8.69
CA ASN A 342 12.10 -29.43 7.28
C ASN A 342 11.22 -28.36 6.63
N ARG A 343 11.84 -27.43 5.89
CA ARG A 343 11.11 -26.31 5.26
C ARG A 343 10.25 -26.74 4.08
N GLU A 344 10.64 -27.76 3.32
CA GLU A 344 9.81 -28.29 2.23
C GLU A 344 8.53 -28.92 2.78
N LEU A 345 8.65 -29.72 3.86
CA LEU A 345 7.48 -30.28 4.53
C LEU A 345 6.63 -29.19 5.20
N PHE A 346 7.26 -28.13 5.72
CA PHE A 346 6.54 -26.96 6.24
C PHE A 346 5.72 -26.27 5.15
N VAL A 347 6.29 -26.07 3.96
CA VAL A 347 5.59 -25.51 2.79
C VAL A 347 4.40 -26.38 2.39
N GLU A 348 4.60 -27.70 2.32
CA GLU A 348 3.55 -28.64 1.94
C GLU A 348 2.38 -28.63 2.93
N LEU A 349 2.66 -28.74 4.23
CA LEU A 349 1.61 -28.91 5.25
C LEU A 349 0.97 -27.59 5.72
N VAL A 350 1.73 -26.49 5.74
CA VAL A 350 1.24 -25.19 6.23
C VAL A 350 0.66 -24.35 5.09
N PHE A 351 1.34 -24.34 3.93
CA PHE A 351 1.03 -23.48 2.79
C PHE A 351 0.49 -24.22 1.58
N GLU A 352 0.35 -25.55 1.60
CA GLU A 352 -0.23 -26.33 0.51
C GLU A 352 0.51 -26.10 -0.83
N GLY A 353 1.83 -25.85 -0.76
CA GLY A 353 2.68 -25.58 -1.93
C GLY A 353 2.59 -24.15 -2.48
N THR A 354 1.93 -23.22 -1.78
CA THR A 354 1.76 -21.84 -2.28
C THR A 354 2.95 -20.91 -2.03
N THR A 355 4.07 -21.43 -1.54
CA THR A 355 5.30 -20.68 -1.29
C THR A 355 6.53 -21.57 -1.43
N ILE A 356 7.73 -21.04 -1.17
CA ILE A 356 9.00 -21.74 -1.20
C ILE A 356 9.78 -21.51 0.09
N PRO A 357 10.68 -22.43 0.50
CA PRO A 357 11.67 -22.16 1.53
C PRO A 357 12.52 -20.94 1.17
N THR A 358 12.94 -20.17 2.18
CA THR A 358 13.85 -19.04 1.95
C THR A 358 14.97 -19.02 2.99
N PRO A 359 16.22 -18.73 2.59
CA PRO A 359 17.31 -18.50 3.52
C PRO A 359 17.35 -17.05 4.01
N TYR A 360 16.47 -16.18 3.50
CA TYR A 360 16.56 -14.74 3.70
C TYR A 360 15.57 -14.23 4.76
N ILE A 361 15.95 -13.13 5.42
CA ILE A 361 15.09 -12.38 6.34
C ILE A 361 14.42 -11.15 5.68
N PHE A 362 14.59 -11.01 4.36
CA PHE A 362 14.02 -10.00 3.48
C PHE A 362 13.53 -10.66 2.17
N PRO A 363 12.52 -10.09 1.49
CA PRO A 363 11.81 -10.74 0.40
C PRO A 363 12.66 -10.79 -0.87
N GLU A 364 12.41 -11.76 -1.75
CA GLU A 364 13.25 -12.02 -2.92
C GLU A 364 12.77 -11.24 -4.15
N TYR A 365 12.89 -9.93 -4.12
CA TYR A 365 12.56 -9.07 -5.28
C TYR A 365 13.77 -8.84 -6.20
N GLY A 366 13.50 -8.65 -7.50
CA GLY A 366 14.52 -8.49 -8.53
C GLY A 366 15.50 -7.33 -8.25
N GLY A 367 15.00 -6.22 -7.66
CA GLY A 367 15.83 -5.08 -7.27
C GLY A 367 16.91 -5.41 -6.23
N MET A 368 16.72 -6.45 -5.41
CA MET A 368 17.66 -6.89 -4.37
C MET A 368 18.67 -7.93 -4.84
N LYS A 369 18.60 -8.37 -6.11
CA LYS A 369 19.51 -9.37 -6.67
C LYS A 369 21.00 -9.14 -6.36
N PRO A 370 21.55 -7.90 -6.46
CA PRO A 370 22.96 -7.67 -6.12
C PRO A 370 23.33 -8.01 -4.68
N TYR A 371 22.40 -7.86 -3.73
CA TYR A 371 22.62 -8.23 -2.33
C TYR A 371 22.56 -9.76 -2.15
N PHE A 372 21.63 -10.44 -2.81
CA PHE A 372 21.54 -11.91 -2.78
C PHE A 372 22.77 -12.58 -3.36
N ASP A 373 23.25 -12.10 -4.51
CA ASP A 373 24.46 -12.61 -5.15
C ASP A 373 25.67 -12.48 -4.22
N ALA A 374 25.76 -11.38 -3.46
CA ALA A 374 26.88 -11.11 -2.56
C ALA A 374 26.93 -12.03 -1.32
N ILE A 375 25.79 -12.60 -0.89
CA ILE A 375 25.70 -13.43 0.32
C ILE A 375 25.52 -14.93 0.04
N LYS A 376 25.52 -15.34 -1.23
CA LYS A 376 25.27 -16.73 -1.63
C LYS A 376 26.25 -17.71 -0.97
N ASP A 377 27.53 -17.35 -0.92
CA ASP A 377 28.58 -18.14 -0.26
C ASP A 377 28.35 -18.30 1.25
N LEU A 378 27.73 -17.31 1.89
CA LEU A 378 27.42 -17.38 3.32
C LEU A 378 26.29 -18.39 3.60
N ILE A 379 25.29 -18.48 2.71
CA ILE A 379 24.16 -19.41 2.87
C ILE A 379 24.65 -20.86 2.84
N GLU A 380 25.58 -21.15 1.92
CA GLU A 380 26.23 -22.47 1.82
C GLU A 380 27.15 -22.73 3.03
N LYS A 381 27.99 -21.76 3.42
CA LYS A 381 28.90 -21.85 4.57
C LYS A 381 28.18 -22.17 5.89
N TYR A 382 27.01 -21.57 6.09
CA TYR A 382 26.23 -21.69 7.32
C TYR A 382 25.06 -22.67 7.20
N GLU A 383 24.91 -23.40 6.08
CA GLU A 383 23.92 -24.47 5.92
C GLU A 383 22.48 -24.05 6.30
N ILE A 384 22.08 -22.80 6.00
CA ILE A 384 20.86 -22.18 6.54
C ILE A 384 19.58 -22.97 6.23
N LEU A 385 19.50 -23.56 5.04
CA LEU A 385 18.35 -24.36 4.60
C LEU A 385 18.45 -25.85 4.95
N GLU A 386 19.54 -26.31 5.54
CA GLU A 386 19.74 -27.74 5.80
C GLU A 386 18.76 -28.24 6.87
N HIS A 387 18.13 -29.38 6.58
CA HIS A 387 17.39 -30.18 7.55
C HIS A 387 18.21 -31.42 7.90
N ASN A 388 18.67 -31.50 9.15
CA ASN A 388 19.49 -32.59 9.65
C ASN A 388 19.31 -32.81 11.17
N PRO A 389 18.28 -33.58 11.60
CA PRO A 389 18.04 -33.82 13.02
C PRO A 389 19.20 -34.48 13.76
N LYS A 390 20.06 -35.22 13.05
CA LYS A 390 21.24 -35.84 13.64
C LYS A 390 22.29 -34.80 14.02
N LYS A 391 22.55 -33.80 13.16
CA LYS A 391 23.41 -32.65 13.51
C LYS A 391 22.89 -31.90 14.74
N ALA A 392 21.57 -31.70 14.83
CA ALA A 392 20.96 -31.06 15.99
C ALA A 392 21.23 -31.86 17.29
N GLU A 393 21.02 -33.18 17.26
CA GLU A 393 21.35 -34.06 18.39
C GLU A 393 22.84 -34.00 18.76
N ASP A 394 23.73 -34.07 17.78
CA ASP A 394 25.18 -34.02 18.01
C ASP A 394 25.61 -32.68 18.62
N ILE A 395 24.96 -31.57 18.26
CA ILE A 395 25.18 -30.27 18.90
C ILE A 395 24.77 -30.32 20.38
N PHE A 396 23.57 -30.82 20.69
CA PHE A 396 23.13 -30.95 22.09
C PHE A 396 24.09 -31.81 22.91
N LEU A 397 24.55 -32.94 22.37
CA LEU A 397 25.53 -33.81 23.03
C LEU A 397 26.88 -33.12 23.24
N LYS A 398 27.40 -32.39 22.24
CA LYS A 398 28.65 -31.61 22.35
C LYS A 398 28.58 -30.52 23.40
N LEU A 399 27.41 -29.89 23.58
CA LEU A 399 27.15 -28.92 24.64
C LEU A 399 26.96 -29.59 26.02
N GLY A 400 27.03 -30.92 26.09
CA GLY A 400 26.89 -31.69 27.33
C GLY A 400 25.43 -31.89 27.78
N PHE A 401 24.46 -31.66 26.90
CA PHE A 401 23.05 -31.85 27.22
C PHE A 401 22.76 -33.35 27.28
N LYS A 402 21.84 -33.74 28.15
CA LYS A 402 21.41 -35.14 28.31
C LYS A 402 19.90 -35.22 28.31
N LYS A 403 19.34 -36.26 27.71
CA LYS A 403 17.89 -36.52 27.83
C LYS A 403 17.56 -36.95 29.25
N GLY A 404 16.57 -36.30 29.85
CA GLY A 404 15.95 -36.72 31.09
C GLY A 404 15.11 -37.99 30.91
N PRO A 405 14.52 -38.53 31.99
CA PRO A 405 13.72 -39.75 31.95
C PRO A 405 12.49 -39.68 31.03
N ASP A 406 12.01 -38.48 30.72
CA ASP A 406 10.88 -38.20 29.83
C ASP A 406 11.31 -37.85 28.40
N GLY A 407 12.59 -38.02 28.08
CA GLY A 407 13.13 -37.78 26.75
C GLY A 407 13.43 -36.32 26.42
N ILE A 408 13.18 -35.39 27.34
CA ILE A 408 13.46 -33.96 27.14
C ILE A 408 14.92 -33.65 27.49
N TRP A 409 15.58 -32.83 26.67
CA TRP A 409 16.96 -32.42 26.93
C TRP A 409 17.09 -31.58 28.20
N VAL A 410 18.17 -31.83 28.94
CA VAL A 410 18.57 -31.11 30.14
C VAL A 410 20.01 -30.65 29.93
N THR A 411 20.25 -29.36 30.10
CA THR A 411 21.57 -28.74 29.97
C THR A 411 22.49 -29.13 31.15
N PRO A 412 23.81 -28.87 31.07
CA PRO A 412 24.75 -29.17 32.16
C PRO A 412 24.43 -28.49 33.50
N ASN A 413 23.74 -27.34 33.48
CA ASN A 413 23.32 -26.62 34.69
C ASN A 413 21.96 -27.08 35.24
N GLY A 414 21.38 -28.15 34.68
CA GLY A 414 20.09 -28.71 35.11
C GLY A 414 18.87 -28.02 34.50
N THR A 415 19.04 -27.08 33.56
CA THR A 415 17.91 -26.44 32.88
C THR A 415 17.31 -27.41 31.88
N ARG A 416 16.01 -27.71 32.03
CA ARG A 416 15.24 -28.48 31.06
C ARG A 416 14.96 -27.60 29.83
N LEU A 417 15.02 -28.17 28.62
CA LEU A 417 14.61 -27.50 27.39
C LEU A 417 13.08 -27.41 27.34
N GLU A 418 12.55 -26.35 27.94
CA GLU A 418 11.14 -25.96 27.92
C GLU A 418 11.01 -24.58 27.25
N ALA A 419 10.04 -24.43 26.35
CA ALA A 419 9.82 -23.20 25.60
C ALA A 419 8.34 -22.79 25.60
N THR A 420 8.08 -21.51 25.87
CA THR A 420 6.78 -20.88 25.61
C THR A 420 6.74 -20.35 24.17
N TYR A 421 5.82 -20.89 23.37
CA TYR A 421 5.56 -20.46 22.00
C TYR A 421 4.34 -19.54 21.97
N ILE A 422 4.50 -18.30 21.48
CA ILE A 422 3.38 -17.37 21.30
C ILE A 422 2.89 -17.38 19.86
N TYR A 423 1.58 -17.52 19.66
CA TYR A 423 0.93 -17.35 18.36
C TYR A 423 -0.29 -16.43 18.47
N HIS A 424 -0.60 -15.75 17.37
CA HIS A 424 -1.74 -14.84 17.31
C HIS A 424 -3.03 -15.63 17.01
N THR A 425 -4.14 -15.35 17.72
CA THR A 425 -5.40 -16.12 17.59
C THR A 425 -6.46 -15.47 16.71
N ALA A 426 -6.20 -14.30 16.13
CA ALA A 426 -7.20 -13.65 15.28
C ALA A 426 -7.62 -14.53 14.10
N SER A 427 -8.87 -14.39 13.69
CA SER A 427 -9.51 -15.25 12.69
C SER A 427 -8.87 -15.17 11.31
N ASP A 428 -8.15 -14.08 11.00
CA ASP A 428 -7.49 -13.81 9.72
C ASP A 428 -6.06 -14.37 9.62
N VAL A 429 -5.57 -15.07 10.65
CA VAL A 429 -4.19 -15.62 10.69
C VAL A 429 -4.16 -17.14 10.84
N VAL A 430 -4.95 -17.86 10.03
CA VAL A 430 -4.94 -19.35 9.97
C VAL A 430 -3.53 -19.91 9.80
N GLU A 431 -2.70 -19.23 9.01
CA GLU A 431 -1.26 -19.48 8.82
C GLU A 431 -0.52 -19.68 10.15
N GLN A 432 -0.73 -18.78 11.13
CA GLN A 432 -0.01 -18.77 12.40
C GLN A 432 -0.32 -20.00 13.24
N ARG A 433 -1.55 -20.49 13.20
CA ARG A 433 -1.98 -21.69 13.92
C ARG A 433 -1.35 -22.94 13.32
N LYS A 434 -1.46 -23.12 12.00
CA LYS A 434 -0.85 -24.25 11.28
C LYS A 434 0.67 -24.29 11.50
N ALA A 435 1.33 -23.13 11.40
CA ALA A 435 2.78 -23.02 11.65
C ALA A 435 3.16 -23.38 13.09
N MET A 436 2.38 -22.93 14.08
CA MET A 436 2.58 -23.27 15.48
C MET A 436 2.45 -24.78 15.72
N GLU A 437 1.40 -25.42 15.19
CA GLU A 437 1.15 -26.85 15.34
C GLU A 437 2.31 -27.66 14.75
N PHE A 438 2.77 -27.31 13.54
CA PHE A 438 3.91 -27.94 12.89
C PHE A 438 5.19 -27.79 13.72
N LEU A 439 5.59 -26.56 14.03
CA LEU A 439 6.87 -26.28 14.71
C LEU A 439 6.90 -26.88 16.11
N THR A 440 5.78 -26.83 16.83
CA THR A 440 5.62 -27.49 18.14
C THR A 440 5.80 -29.00 18.04
N SER A 441 5.23 -29.64 17.01
CA SER A 441 5.38 -31.08 16.80
C SER A 441 6.83 -31.48 16.52
N VAL A 442 7.53 -30.70 15.68
CA VAL A 442 8.95 -30.90 15.34
C VAL A 442 9.83 -30.80 16.59
N PHE A 443 9.66 -29.75 17.39
CA PHE A 443 10.49 -29.54 18.57
C PHE A 443 10.20 -30.55 19.69
N ARG A 444 8.94 -30.93 19.91
CA ARG A 444 8.59 -32.00 20.86
C ARG A 444 9.19 -33.34 20.46
N ALA A 445 9.12 -33.70 19.18
CA ALA A 445 9.76 -34.92 18.67
C ALA A 445 11.29 -34.93 18.87
N ALA A 446 11.91 -33.75 18.87
CA ALA A 446 13.34 -33.59 19.12
C ALA A 446 13.73 -33.60 20.62
N GLY A 447 12.76 -33.70 21.54
CA GLY A 447 13.02 -33.67 22.98
C GLY A 447 13.05 -32.26 23.58
N ILE A 448 12.25 -31.33 23.04
CA ILE A 448 12.05 -29.98 23.59
C ILE A 448 10.59 -29.87 24.02
N ASP A 449 10.35 -29.55 25.28
CA ASP A 449 8.99 -29.34 25.76
C ASP A 449 8.50 -27.97 25.31
N VAL A 450 7.42 -27.91 24.54
CA VAL A 450 6.91 -26.65 23.97
C VAL A 450 5.49 -26.43 24.43
N ILE A 451 5.23 -25.27 25.03
CA ILE A 451 3.92 -24.83 25.51
C ILE A 451 3.43 -23.73 24.57
N ALA A 452 2.43 -24.03 23.75
CA ALA A 452 1.82 -23.06 22.85
C ALA A 452 0.76 -22.22 23.57
N LYS A 453 0.84 -20.90 23.44
CA LYS A 453 -0.09 -19.94 24.04
C LYS A 453 -0.63 -18.99 22.97
N GLY A 454 -1.94 -19.11 22.72
CA GLY A 454 -2.67 -18.23 21.82
C GLY A 454 -3.06 -16.94 22.51
N LEU A 455 -2.77 -15.79 21.88
CA LEU A 455 -3.13 -14.47 22.39
C LEU A 455 -3.60 -13.54 21.27
N GLU A 456 -4.35 -12.51 21.66
CA GLU A 456 -4.81 -11.45 20.77
C GLU A 456 -4.82 -10.09 21.47
N GLY A 457 -4.92 -9.02 20.67
CA GLY A 457 -5.10 -7.66 21.16
C GLY A 457 -3.99 -7.20 22.12
N PRO A 458 -4.34 -6.42 23.17
CA PRO A 458 -3.36 -5.90 24.12
C PRO A 458 -2.53 -6.97 24.83
N ALA A 459 -3.12 -8.13 25.16
CA ALA A 459 -2.42 -9.20 25.87
C ALA A 459 -1.30 -9.82 25.02
N PHE A 460 -1.51 -9.93 23.71
CA PHE A 460 -0.48 -10.35 22.76
C PHE A 460 0.67 -9.34 22.74
N THR A 461 0.37 -8.06 22.51
CA THR A 461 1.38 -7.00 22.42
C THR A 461 2.18 -6.87 23.71
N GLU A 462 1.53 -6.91 24.88
CA GLU A 462 2.19 -6.86 26.18
C GLU A 462 3.13 -8.06 26.39
N THR A 463 2.67 -9.27 26.07
CA THR A 463 3.49 -10.48 26.18
C THR A 463 4.71 -10.39 25.27
N MET A 464 4.51 -10.00 24.01
CA MET A 464 5.60 -9.84 23.04
C MET A 464 6.61 -8.78 23.47
N ASN A 465 6.15 -7.59 23.88
CA ASN A 465 7.02 -6.50 24.33
C ASN A 465 7.79 -6.88 25.60
N SER A 466 7.17 -7.63 26.52
CA SER A 466 7.82 -8.05 27.78
C SER A 466 8.99 -9.02 27.61
N GLY A 467 9.10 -9.69 26.44
CA GLY A 467 10.08 -10.74 26.21
C GLY A 467 9.86 -12.00 27.05
N LYS A 468 8.67 -12.19 27.65
CA LYS A 468 8.30 -13.40 28.42
C LYS A 468 7.79 -14.51 27.49
N TRP A 469 8.60 -14.83 26.50
CA TRP A 469 8.35 -15.84 25.47
C TRP A 469 9.70 -16.37 24.97
N ASP A 470 9.69 -17.57 24.39
CA ASP A 470 10.88 -18.23 23.87
C ASP A 470 10.83 -18.27 22.34
N PHE A 471 9.70 -18.70 21.77
CA PHE A 471 9.53 -18.84 20.32
C PHE A 471 8.31 -18.09 19.80
N ARG A 472 8.44 -17.62 18.56
CA ARG A 472 7.32 -17.11 17.78
C ARG A 472 7.59 -17.26 16.30
N TYR A 473 6.65 -17.85 15.58
CA TYR A 473 6.58 -17.66 14.13
C TYR A 473 6.00 -16.27 13.81
N GLY A 474 6.62 -15.58 12.87
CA GLY A 474 6.27 -14.20 12.55
C GLY A 474 6.75 -13.80 11.17
N TYR A 475 6.65 -12.51 10.92
CA TYR A 475 7.03 -11.88 9.66
C TYR A 475 8.16 -10.88 9.90
N MET A 476 8.98 -10.65 8.89
CA MET A 476 9.94 -9.56 8.86
C MET A 476 9.55 -8.56 7.78
N CYS A 477 9.00 -7.41 8.21
CA CYS A 477 8.45 -6.38 7.34
C CYS A 477 8.98 -4.97 7.69
N PRO A 478 8.85 -4.02 6.75
CA PRO A 478 8.81 -4.26 5.31
C PRO A 478 10.22 -4.61 4.81
N GLY A 479 10.31 -5.52 3.84
CA GLY A 479 11.47 -5.55 2.96
C GLY A 479 11.10 -4.92 1.62
N ASP A 480 11.79 -3.86 1.25
CA ASP A 480 11.58 -3.11 0.01
C ASP A 480 12.78 -3.25 -0.93
N SER A 481 13.07 -2.24 -1.76
CA SER A 481 14.26 -2.20 -2.61
C SER A 481 15.60 -2.32 -1.87
N ASP A 482 15.64 -2.11 -0.55
CA ASP A 482 16.86 -2.04 0.25
C ASP A 482 16.78 -2.95 1.49
N PRO A 483 17.74 -3.88 1.73
CA PRO A 483 17.74 -4.76 2.89
C PRO A 483 18.01 -4.04 4.23
N PHE A 484 18.40 -2.76 4.20
CA PHE A 484 18.78 -2.00 5.38
C PHE A 484 17.74 -2.06 6.49
N PHE A 485 16.45 -1.91 6.18
CA PHE A 485 15.43 -1.85 7.23
C PHE A 485 15.32 -3.18 8.01
N ASN A 486 15.25 -4.32 7.31
CA ASN A 486 15.24 -5.65 7.93
C ASN A 486 16.47 -5.91 8.80
N LEU A 487 17.63 -5.39 8.40
CA LEU A 487 18.85 -5.46 9.20
C LEU A 487 18.79 -4.49 10.40
N TYR A 488 18.33 -3.28 10.17
CA TYR A 488 18.28 -2.19 11.15
C TYR A 488 17.40 -2.53 12.35
N ILE A 489 16.25 -3.17 12.13
CA ILE A 489 15.35 -3.57 13.22
C ILE A 489 15.98 -4.61 14.16
N SER A 490 17.12 -5.21 13.81
CA SER A 490 17.88 -6.14 14.67
C SER A 490 18.98 -5.46 15.50
N HIS A 491 19.16 -4.15 15.38
CA HIS A 491 20.18 -3.41 16.11
C HIS A 491 19.93 -3.46 17.64
N SER A 492 21.00 -3.61 18.44
CA SER A 492 20.93 -3.68 19.90
C SER A 492 20.24 -2.47 20.57
N ARG A 493 20.16 -1.30 19.90
CA ARG A 493 19.45 -0.11 20.42
C ARG A 493 17.97 -0.35 20.69
N PHE A 494 17.39 -1.35 20.01
CA PHE A 494 15.98 -1.73 20.16
C PHE A 494 15.77 -2.89 21.14
N ALA A 495 16.85 -3.60 21.50
CA ALA A 495 16.79 -4.63 22.53
C ALA A 495 16.57 -3.99 23.90
N ALA A 496 15.88 -4.73 24.77
CA ALA A 496 15.75 -4.40 26.19
C ALA A 496 16.39 -5.52 27.03
N PRO A 497 16.87 -5.22 28.25
CA PRO A 497 17.28 -6.24 29.21
C PRO A 497 16.17 -7.27 29.49
N PRO A 498 16.52 -8.48 30.00
CA PRO A 498 15.57 -9.58 30.16
C PRO A 498 14.28 -9.22 30.92
N ASP A 499 14.36 -8.32 31.89
CA ASP A 499 13.31 -7.88 32.80
C ASP A 499 12.55 -6.63 32.35
N LYS A 500 12.93 -6.03 31.20
CA LYS A 500 12.34 -4.77 30.70
C LYS A 500 11.62 -4.97 29.38
N PRO A 501 10.46 -4.33 29.18
CA PRO A 501 9.78 -4.40 27.90
C PRO A 501 10.56 -3.64 26.83
N VAL A 502 10.55 -4.16 25.60
CA VAL A 502 10.92 -3.36 24.42
C VAL A 502 9.78 -2.38 24.10
N VAL A 503 10.11 -1.29 23.39
CA VAL A 503 9.13 -0.29 22.96
C VAL A 503 8.16 -0.87 21.93
N ASN A 504 8.70 -1.62 20.97
CA ASN A 504 7.95 -2.30 19.92
C ASN A 504 8.62 -3.65 19.64
N TRP A 505 7.91 -4.75 19.87
CA TRP A 505 8.45 -6.09 19.63
C TRP A 505 8.87 -6.35 18.17
N GLU A 506 8.31 -5.61 17.20
CA GLU A 506 8.75 -5.70 15.80
C GLU A 506 10.19 -5.23 15.60
N TYR A 507 10.71 -4.42 16.54
CA TYR A 507 12.07 -3.90 16.53
C TYR A 507 12.87 -4.64 17.61
N ASN A 508 13.64 -5.64 17.20
CA ASN A 508 14.51 -6.46 18.04
C ASN A 508 13.81 -7.04 19.29
N GLY A 509 12.53 -7.43 19.17
CA GLY A 509 11.81 -8.11 20.25
C GLY A 509 12.44 -9.46 20.62
N TRP A 510 13.21 -10.06 19.71
CA TRP A 510 14.05 -11.24 19.95
C TRP A 510 15.33 -10.94 20.75
N ARG A 511 15.62 -9.67 21.07
CA ARG A 511 16.69 -9.21 21.98
C ARG A 511 18.10 -9.63 21.57
N TYR A 512 18.39 -9.61 20.28
CA TYR A 512 19.74 -9.82 19.77
C TYR A 512 20.65 -8.64 20.15
N ILE A 513 21.86 -8.95 20.63
CA ILE A 513 22.87 -7.96 20.98
C ILE A 513 24.19 -8.36 20.32
N ASN A 514 24.70 -7.49 19.44
CA ASN A 514 26.01 -7.68 18.81
C ASN A 514 26.62 -6.30 18.45
N PRO A 515 27.62 -5.81 19.22
CA PRO A 515 28.23 -4.51 18.96
C PRO A 515 29.01 -4.39 17.65
N GLU A 516 29.45 -5.51 17.06
CA GLU A 516 30.12 -5.52 15.75
C GLU A 516 29.09 -5.32 14.63
N TYR A 517 27.96 -6.02 14.74
CA TYR A 517 26.81 -5.85 13.86
C TYR A 517 26.27 -4.43 13.91
N ASP A 518 26.08 -3.88 15.11
CA ASP A 518 25.58 -2.51 15.31
C ASP A 518 26.41 -1.47 14.55
N LYS A 519 27.74 -1.55 14.63
CA LYS A 519 28.65 -0.64 13.91
C LYS A 519 28.50 -0.73 12.39
N ILE A 520 28.32 -1.94 11.85
CA ILE A 520 28.09 -2.14 10.41
C ILE A 520 26.77 -1.52 9.99
N ILE A 521 25.71 -1.70 10.79
CA ILE A 521 24.39 -1.11 10.51
C ILE A 521 24.44 0.42 10.60
N GLU A 522 25.16 0.99 11.55
CA GLU A 522 25.37 2.43 11.66
C GLU A 522 26.13 3.02 10.47
N GLU A 523 27.13 2.31 9.95
CA GLU A 523 27.84 2.70 8.73
C GLU A 523 26.93 2.54 7.49
N LEU A 524 26.19 1.45 7.40
CA LEU A 524 25.26 1.19 6.30
C LEU A 524 24.17 2.26 6.26
N GLN A 525 23.63 2.67 7.41
CA GLN A 525 22.64 3.74 7.52
C GLN A 525 23.10 5.03 6.83
N ARG A 526 24.38 5.39 6.98
CA ARG A 526 25.00 6.59 6.40
C ARG A 526 25.50 6.42 4.96
N THR A 527 25.53 5.20 4.45
CA THR A 527 26.07 4.87 3.11
C THR A 527 24.96 4.90 2.08
N SER A 528 25.04 5.76 1.05
CA SER A 528 23.97 5.86 0.05
C SER A 528 23.81 4.55 -0.74
N PRO A 529 22.59 3.98 -0.84
CA PRO A 529 22.37 2.76 -1.64
C PRO A 529 22.48 3.02 -3.15
N VAL A 530 22.48 4.29 -3.57
CA VAL A 530 22.57 4.70 -4.97
C VAL A 530 23.97 5.21 -5.31
N LEU A 531 24.52 6.14 -4.51
CA LEU A 531 25.83 6.75 -4.80
C LEU A 531 27.02 5.89 -4.35
N GLU A 532 26.82 5.03 -3.35
CA GLU A 532 27.86 4.18 -2.75
C GLU A 532 27.43 2.71 -2.77
N LYS A 533 26.79 2.27 -3.87
CA LYS A 533 26.13 0.97 -4.00
C LYS A 533 27.03 -0.22 -3.63
N GLU A 534 28.26 -0.25 -4.12
CA GLU A 534 29.22 -1.34 -3.88
C GLU A 534 29.59 -1.42 -2.39
N LYS A 535 29.75 -0.27 -1.73
CA LYS A 535 30.01 -0.20 -0.29
C LYS A 535 28.78 -0.66 0.50
N ALA A 536 27.57 -0.26 0.10
CA ALA A 536 26.34 -0.73 0.73
C ALA A 536 26.21 -2.27 0.62
N ILE A 537 26.47 -2.86 -0.55
CA ILE A 537 26.47 -4.31 -0.76
C ILE A 537 27.51 -5.00 0.14
N ALA A 538 28.72 -4.47 0.22
CA ALA A 538 29.77 -5.03 1.07
C ALA A 538 29.41 -4.99 2.56
N LEU A 539 28.78 -3.91 3.03
CA LEU A 539 28.31 -3.79 4.41
C LEU A 539 27.16 -4.76 4.71
N VAL A 540 26.22 -4.93 3.78
CA VAL A 540 25.15 -5.94 3.89
C VAL A 540 25.75 -7.34 4.00
N LYS A 541 26.75 -7.68 3.18
CA LYS A 541 27.42 -8.99 3.28
C LYS A 541 28.04 -9.21 4.67
N LYS A 542 28.75 -8.22 5.21
CA LYS A 542 29.33 -8.31 6.57
C LYS A 542 28.26 -8.46 7.64
N ALA A 543 27.18 -7.68 7.56
CA ALA A 543 26.06 -7.77 8.49
C ALA A 543 25.42 -9.16 8.46
N MET A 544 25.19 -9.70 7.26
CA MET A 544 24.62 -11.03 7.06
C MET A 544 25.56 -12.15 7.51
N GLU A 545 26.88 -12.00 7.41
CA GLU A 545 27.81 -12.99 7.96
C GLU A 545 27.69 -13.10 9.47
N LEU A 546 27.60 -11.98 10.20
CA LEU A 546 27.36 -11.98 11.64
C LEU A 546 25.96 -12.50 11.96
N PHE A 547 24.97 -12.10 11.18
CA PHE A 547 23.59 -12.54 11.36
C PHE A 547 23.44 -14.05 11.19
N TYR A 548 24.08 -14.65 10.17
CA TYR A 548 24.08 -16.10 10.01
C TYR A 548 24.95 -16.78 11.07
N ARG A 549 26.15 -16.27 11.37
CA ARG A 549 26.99 -16.82 12.45
C ARG A 549 26.22 -16.97 13.78
N ASP A 550 25.43 -15.95 14.12
CA ASP A 550 24.71 -15.91 15.38
C ASP A 550 23.28 -16.50 15.25
N LEU A 551 22.71 -16.53 14.05
CA LEU A 551 21.35 -16.98 13.72
C LEU A 551 20.28 -16.52 14.74
N PRO A 552 20.14 -15.20 15.00
CA PRO A 552 19.25 -14.70 16.04
C PRO A 552 17.76 -14.95 15.72
N ILE A 553 17.45 -15.11 14.45
CA ILE A 553 16.15 -15.44 13.88
C ILE A 553 16.40 -16.51 12.82
N ILE A 554 15.49 -17.47 12.70
CA ILE A 554 15.57 -18.55 11.71
C ILE A 554 14.65 -18.25 10.52
N PRO A 555 15.17 -18.02 9.31
CA PRO A 555 14.37 -17.91 8.08
C PRO A 555 13.58 -19.20 7.81
N ILE A 556 12.32 -19.11 7.40
CA ILE A 556 11.46 -20.29 7.17
C ILE A 556 11.04 -20.37 5.71
N VAL A 557 10.20 -19.45 5.27
CA VAL A 557 9.62 -19.44 3.91
C VAL A 557 9.53 -18.01 3.39
N GLN A 558 9.57 -17.89 2.06
CA GLN A 558 9.13 -16.67 1.42
C GLN A 558 7.65 -16.44 1.79
N ALA A 559 7.24 -15.20 1.95
CA ALA A 559 5.84 -14.93 2.27
C ALA A 559 4.99 -15.03 1.00
N PRO A 560 3.95 -15.89 0.98
CA PRO A 560 3.03 -15.93 -0.14
C PRO A 560 1.89 -14.94 0.03
N ALA A 561 1.59 -14.20 -1.03
CA ALA A 561 0.32 -13.52 -1.19
C ALA A 561 -0.54 -14.28 -2.20
N PHE A 562 -1.37 -15.18 -1.69
CA PHE A 562 -2.35 -15.87 -2.50
C PHE A 562 -3.59 -14.97 -2.68
N ILE A 563 -3.75 -14.44 -3.89
CA ILE A 563 -4.72 -13.38 -4.19
C ILE A 563 -5.54 -13.78 -5.42
N PRO A 564 -6.77 -14.25 -5.24
CA PRO A 564 -7.67 -14.48 -6.37
C PRO A 564 -8.28 -13.18 -6.91
N PHE A 565 -8.34 -13.10 -8.24
CA PHE A 565 -9.10 -12.09 -8.98
C PHE A 565 -10.13 -12.74 -9.88
N ASN A 566 -11.28 -12.11 -10.03
CA ASN A 566 -12.32 -12.55 -10.96
C ASN A 566 -12.23 -11.77 -12.28
N THR A 567 -12.14 -12.52 -13.38
CA THR A 567 -12.06 -11.95 -14.73
C THR A 567 -13.40 -11.77 -15.43
N TYR A 568 -14.53 -12.10 -14.79
CA TYR A 568 -15.85 -12.05 -15.44
C TYR A 568 -16.26 -10.62 -15.81
N TYR A 569 -16.13 -9.67 -14.88
CA TYR A 569 -16.46 -8.25 -15.11
C TYR A 569 -15.23 -7.38 -15.41
N TRP A 570 -14.05 -7.75 -14.92
CA TRP A 570 -12.83 -6.92 -15.02
C TRP A 570 -11.66 -7.73 -15.56
N THR A 571 -10.92 -7.19 -16.53
CA THR A 571 -9.71 -7.82 -17.08
C THR A 571 -8.51 -6.88 -16.98
N GLY A 572 -7.30 -7.42 -17.16
CA GLY A 572 -6.03 -6.67 -17.06
C GLY A 572 -5.30 -6.81 -15.73
N TRP A 573 -5.81 -7.64 -14.81
CA TRP A 573 -5.12 -7.96 -13.55
C TRP A 573 -3.68 -8.45 -13.81
N PRO A 574 -2.70 -8.00 -13.02
CA PRO A 574 -1.32 -8.44 -13.17
C PRO A 574 -1.18 -9.90 -12.76
N THR A 575 -0.34 -10.62 -13.49
CA THR A 575 -0.02 -12.04 -13.28
C THR A 575 1.48 -12.23 -13.48
N LYS A 576 2.01 -13.41 -13.16
CA LYS A 576 3.41 -13.76 -13.42
C LYS A 576 3.80 -13.56 -14.89
N ASP A 577 2.89 -13.83 -15.83
CA ASP A 577 3.15 -13.71 -17.27
C ASP A 577 3.03 -12.26 -17.78
N ASN A 578 2.40 -11.38 -16.99
CA ASN A 578 2.29 -9.94 -17.25
C ASN A 578 2.42 -9.15 -15.93
N PRO A 579 3.63 -9.10 -15.33
CA PRO A 579 3.86 -8.58 -13.98
C PRO A 579 4.05 -7.05 -14.02
N TRP A 580 3.07 -6.34 -14.57
CA TRP A 580 3.20 -4.89 -14.75
C TRP A 580 3.06 -4.11 -13.43
N PHE A 581 2.48 -4.71 -12.39
CA PHE A 581 2.30 -4.08 -11.08
C PHE A 581 2.03 -5.09 -9.97
N THR A 582 2.13 -4.64 -8.72
CA THR A 582 1.83 -5.46 -7.54
C THR A 582 0.32 -5.78 -7.44
N PRO A 583 -0.06 -7.06 -7.25
CA PRO A 583 -1.45 -7.50 -7.25
C PRO A 583 -2.20 -7.26 -5.93
N THR A 584 -1.97 -6.17 -5.19
CA THR A 584 -2.45 -6.04 -3.80
C THR A 584 -3.68 -5.12 -3.66
N PRO A 585 -4.93 -5.65 -3.62
CA PRO A 585 -6.15 -4.84 -3.49
C PRO A 585 -6.35 -4.19 -2.11
N TRP A 586 -5.48 -4.45 -1.13
CA TRP A 586 -5.55 -3.89 0.22
C TRP A 586 -4.48 -2.84 0.53
N TRP A 587 -3.58 -2.55 -0.42
CA TRP A 587 -2.52 -1.55 -0.23
C TRP A 587 -2.91 -0.22 -0.85
N ALA A 588 -2.27 0.86 -0.42
CA ALA A 588 -2.48 2.19 -0.99
C ALA A 588 -2.32 2.25 -2.51
N GLN A 589 -1.51 1.34 -3.06
CA GLN A 589 -1.22 1.20 -4.48
C GLN A 589 -2.40 0.70 -5.32
N THR A 590 -3.50 0.22 -4.71
CA THR A 590 -4.64 -0.33 -5.45
C THR A 590 -5.21 0.65 -6.48
N ILE A 591 -5.14 1.97 -6.25
CA ILE A 591 -5.56 2.92 -7.28
C ILE A 591 -4.77 2.77 -8.58
N LEU A 592 -3.46 2.49 -8.50
CA LEU A 592 -2.60 2.23 -9.66
C LEU A 592 -2.87 0.89 -10.31
N LEU A 593 -3.37 -0.09 -9.54
CA LEU A 593 -3.91 -1.33 -10.10
C LEU A 593 -5.13 -1.05 -10.99
N LEU A 594 -5.98 -0.08 -10.61
CA LEU A 594 -7.14 0.30 -11.40
C LEU A 594 -6.77 1.14 -12.62
N THR A 595 -5.95 2.18 -12.44
CA THR A 595 -5.68 3.18 -13.48
C THR A 595 -4.48 2.86 -14.36
N GLY A 596 -3.61 1.95 -13.93
CA GLY A 596 -2.23 1.93 -14.39
C GLY A 596 -1.46 3.14 -13.85
N TYR A 597 -0.23 3.32 -14.31
CA TYR A 597 0.63 4.43 -13.89
C TYR A 597 1.57 4.91 -15.00
N PRO A 598 2.06 6.17 -14.94
CA PRO A 598 3.10 6.64 -15.84
C PRO A 598 4.46 6.07 -15.41
N SER A 599 4.99 5.10 -16.16
CA SER A 599 6.20 4.35 -15.82
C SER A 599 7.46 5.20 -16.01
N PRO A 600 8.23 5.49 -14.93
CA PRO A 600 9.52 6.15 -15.07
C PRO A 600 10.50 5.38 -15.95
N ALA A 601 10.50 4.04 -15.89
CA ALA A 601 11.37 3.19 -16.69
C ALA A 601 11.05 3.24 -18.19
N LYS A 602 9.81 3.59 -18.57
CA LYS A 602 9.36 3.81 -19.95
C LYS A 602 9.22 5.27 -20.32
N GLY A 603 9.99 6.17 -19.68
CA GLY A 603 10.00 7.60 -20.03
C GLY A 603 8.67 8.32 -19.77
N GLY A 604 7.86 7.82 -18.83
CA GLY A 604 6.55 8.37 -18.49
C GLY A 604 5.38 7.79 -19.27
N GLU A 605 5.60 6.79 -20.13
CA GLU A 605 4.50 6.09 -20.79
C GLU A 605 3.57 5.41 -19.78
N TRP A 606 2.26 5.51 -20.03
CA TRP A 606 1.26 4.93 -19.16
C TRP A 606 1.15 3.42 -19.38
N VAL A 607 1.30 2.63 -18.32
CA VAL A 607 1.27 1.17 -18.36
C VAL A 607 0.15 0.60 -17.51
N GLY A 608 -0.43 -0.51 -17.98
CA GLY A 608 -1.39 -1.30 -17.22
C GLY A 608 -2.72 -0.62 -16.91
N GLY A 609 -3.35 -1.07 -15.83
CA GLY A 609 -4.73 -0.79 -15.43
C GLY A 609 -5.66 -1.96 -15.72
N ILE A 610 -6.83 -1.95 -15.07
CA ILE A 610 -7.92 -2.89 -15.37
C ILE A 610 -9.01 -2.20 -16.18
N LYS A 611 -9.78 -2.98 -16.93
CA LYS A 611 -10.92 -2.49 -17.69
C LYS A 611 -12.11 -3.46 -17.62
N PRO A 612 -13.33 -2.98 -17.91
CA PRO A 612 -14.49 -3.86 -18.00
C PRO A 612 -14.30 -4.87 -19.15
N THR A 613 -14.82 -6.09 -18.97
CA THR A 613 -14.84 -7.10 -20.05
C THR A 613 -15.79 -6.73 -21.18
N LYS A 614 -16.84 -5.98 -20.87
CA LYS A 614 -17.83 -5.46 -21.82
C LYS A 614 -17.87 -3.94 -21.69
N ILE A 615 -17.70 -3.25 -22.81
CA ILE A 615 -17.69 -1.79 -22.89
C ILE A 615 -18.65 -1.40 -24.01
N ASP A 616 -19.63 -0.57 -23.67
CA ASP A 616 -20.51 0.06 -24.65
C ASP A 616 -19.81 1.29 -25.22
N TYR A 617 -19.88 1.47 -26.54
CA TYR A 617 -19.32 2.62 -27.25
C TYR A 617 -20.43 3.48 -27.84
N THR A 618 -20.16 4.77 -27.98
CA THR A 618 -21.06 5.72 -28.64
C THR A 618 -20.26 6.80 -29.35
N THR A 619 -20.78 7.29 -30.47
CA THR A 619 -20.22 8.46 -31.15
C THR A 619 -20.61 9.73 -30.41
N VAL A 620 -19.63 10.61 -30.23
CA VAL A 620 -19.83 11.99 -29.78
C VAL A 620 -19.18 12.98 -30.73
N TYR A 621 -19.68 14.21 -30.74
CA TYR A 621 -19.16 15.33 -31.52
C TYR A 621 -18.61 16.38 -30.56
N PHE A 622 -17.33 16.70 -30.69
CA PHE A 622 -16.65 17.64 -29.81
C PHE A 622 -17.02 19.08 -30.19
N ILE A 623 -17.56 19.82 -29.23
CA ILE A 623 -17.99 21.22 -29.37
C ILE A 623 -16.99 22.20 -28.73
N LYS A 624 -15.94 21.67 -28.08
CA LYS A 624 -14.78 22.39 -27.55
C LYS A 624 -13.51 21.61 -27.84
N ASP A 625 -12.39 22.32 -27.93
CA ASP A 625 -11.07 21.70 -27.92
C ASP A 625 -10.94 20.82 -26.66
N THR A 626 -10.73 19.54 -26.88
CA THR A 626 -10.70 18.52 -25.82
C THR A 626 -9.30 17.93 -25.75
N PRO A 627 -8.64 17.96 -24.58
CA PRO A 627 -7.30 17.42 -24.43
C PRO A 627 -7.30 15.90 -24.67
N ARG A 628 -6.11 15.35 -24.91
CA ARG A 628 -5.92 13.90 -24.99
C ARG A 628 -6.32 13.26 -23.65
N PHE A 629 -7.02 12.14 -23.68
CA PHE A 629 -7.44 11.42 -22.48
C PHE A 629 -7.37 9.90 -22.69
N ARG A 630 -7.32 9.14 -21.59
CA ARG A 630 -7.34 7.68 -21.58
C ARG A 630 -8.71 7.22 -21.12
N GLY A 631 -9.43 6.52 -22.00
CA GLY A 631 -10.76 6.01 -21.69
C GLY A 631 -10.72 4.85 -20.71
N ILE A 632 -11.90 4.45 -20.21
CA ILE A 632 -12.06 3.31 -19.31
C ILE A 632 -11.70 1.95 -19.96
N ASP A 633 -11.52 1.94 -21.28
CA ASP A 633 -11.03 0.81 -22.07
C ASP A 633 -9.49 0.74 -22.14
N LEU A 634 -8.81 1.67 -21.46
CA LEU A 634 -7.37 1.88 -21.40
C LEU A 634 -6.74 2.45 -22.67
N THR A 635 -7.56 2.88 -23.64
CA THR A 635 -7.13 3.47 -24.92
C THR A 635 -6.97 4.98 -24.79
N TRP A 636 -5.94 5.55 -25.42
CA TRP A 636 -5.77 7.00 -25.52
C TRP A 636 -6.55 7.57 -26.71
N TYR A 637 -7.42 8.54 -26.44
CA TYR A 637 -8.23 9.28 -27.41
C TYR A 637 -7.76 10.74 -27.52
N GLY A 638 -7.96 11.33 -28.70
CA GLY A 638 -7.65 12.73 -28.96
C GLY A 638 -6.15 13.06 -29.02
N PRO A 639 -5.78 14.35 -28.89
CA PRO A 639 -6.66 15.49 -28.61
C PRO A 639 -7.66 15.73 -29.76
N PHE A 640 -8.82 16.30 -29.44
CA PHE A 640 -9.87 16.61 -30.41
C PHE A 640 -10.08 18.12 -30.52
N LYS A 641 -10.42 18.58 -31.72
CA LYS A 641 -10.80 19.96 -32.04
C LYS A 641 -12.31 20.08 -32.17
N VAL A 642 -12.80 21.33 -32.10
CA VAL A 642 -14.21 21.62 -32.37
C VAL A 642 -14.61 21.09 -33.75
N GLY A 643 -15.69 20.30 -33.80
CA GLY A 643 -16.20 19.67 -35.01
C GLY A 643 -15.73 18.24 -35.22
N ASP A 644 -14.68 17.80 -34.52
CA ASP A 644 -14.25 16.40 -34.55
C ASP A 644 -15.35 15.50 -33.96
N SER A 645 -15.37 14.24 -34.41
CA SER A 645 -16.22 13.21 -33.81
C SER A 645 -15.40 11.96 -33.57
N ALA A 646 -15.74 11.21 -32.53
CA ALA A 646 -15.11 9.95 -32.22
C ALA A 646 -16.11 9.00 -31.58
N GLU A 647 -15.97 7.71 -31.88
CA GLU A 647 -16.58 6.63 -31.11
C GLU A 647 -15.69 6.34 -29.90
N ILE A 648 -16.24 6.55 -28.70
CA ILE A 648 -15.55 6.40 -27.42
C ILE A 648 -16.41 5.61 -26.43
N PRO A 649 -15.86 5.09 -25.33
CA PRO A 649 -16.67 4.41 -24.31
C PRO A 649 -17.78 5.32 -23.81
N LYS A 650 -18.97 4.75 -23.61
CA LYS A 650 -20.16 5.50 -23.20
C LYS A 650 -19.97 6.24 -21.88
N ASP A 651 -19.26 5.67 -20.92
CA ASP A 651 -18.92 6.33 -19.65
C ASP A 651 -18.03 7.57 -19.83
N ASP A 652 -17.13 7.56 -20.83
CA ASP A 652 -16.29 8.70 -21.20
C ASP A 652 -17.07 9.74 -22.02
N ALA A 653 -17.97 9.28 -22.90
CA ALA A 653 -18.92 10.15 -23.59
C ALA A 653 -19.83 10.91 -22.62
N GLU A 654 -20.40 10.21 -21.63
CA GLU A 654 -21.22 10.82 -20.58
C GLU A 654 -20.45 11.90 -19.81
N TYR A 655 -19.17 11.65 -19.50
CA TYR A 655 -18.31 12.64 -18.85
C TYR A 655 -18.09 13.87 -19.73
N TRP A 656 -17.65 13.71 -20.98
CA TRP A 656 -17.36 14.85 -21.86
C TRP A 656 -18.61 15.63 -22.26
N VAL A 657 -19.74 14.96 -22.45
CA VAL A 657 -21.04 15.61 -22.66
C VAL A 657 -21.47 16.36 -21.39
N GLY A 658 -21.34 15.75 -20.21
CA GLY A 658 -21.64 16.39 -18.93
C GLY A 658 -20.78 17.62 -18.63
N LYS A 659 -19.51 17.63 -19.05
CA LYS A 659 -18.61 18.81 -18.97
C LYS A 659 -18.91 19.86 -20.06
N GLY A 660 -19.80 19.56 -21.01
CA GLY A 660 -20.14 20.43 -22.13
C GLY A 660 -19.02 20.59 -23.15
N TYR A 661 -18.19 19.56 -23.33
CA TYR A 661 -17.13 19.47 -24.33
C TYR A 661 -17.57 18.67 -25.56
N ALA A 662 -18.58 17.81 -25.42
CA ALA A 662 -19.11 16.99 -26.50
C ALA A 662 -20.64 16.99 -26.52
N SER A 663 -21.22 16.51 -27.62
CA SER A 663 -22.66 16.27 -27.80
C SER A 663 -22.89 14.92 -28.46
N TYR A 664 -24.01 14.27 -28.15
CA TYR A 664 -24.47 13.08 -28.88
C TYR A 664 -25.04 13.42 -30.26
N THR A 665 -25.38 14.68 -30.50
CA THR A 665 -25.91 15.13 -31.79
C THR A 665 -24.84 15.88 -32.58
N PRO A 666 -24.72 15.65 -33.90
CA PRO A 666 -23.81 16.40 -34.74
C PRO A 666 -24.14 17.90 -34.69
N PRO A 667 -23.12 18.79 -34.73
CA PRO A 667 -23.36 20.20 -34.91
C PRO A 667 -24.12 20.45 -36.24
N PRO A 668 -25.02 21.44 -36.30
CA PRO A 668 -25.73 21.75 -37.53
C PRO A 668 -24.73 22.02 -38.66
N THR A 669 -24.91 21.35 -39.79
CA THR A 669 -24.09 21.57 -40.98
C THR A 669 -24.10 23.07 -41.30
N PRO A 670 -22.93 23.73 -41.47
CA PRO A 670 -22.92 25.13 -41.88
C PRO A 670 -23.76 25.27 -43.15
N ALA A 671 -24.77 26.14 -43.12
CA ALA A 671 -25.52 26.48 -44.31
C ALA A 671 -24.52 26.87 -45.41
N PRO A 672 -24.68 26.40 -46.65
CA PRO A 672 -23.74 26.74 -47.72
C PRO A 672 -23.64 28.27 -47.78
N THR A 673 -22.45 28.80 -47.50
CA THR A 673 -22.17 30.21 -47.67
C THR A 673 -22.51 30.54 -49.12
N PRO A 674 -23.41 31.50 -49.40
CA PRO A 674 -23.69 31.89 -50.77
C PRO A 674 -22.36 32.28 -51.42
N SER A 675 -22.08 31.65 -52.57
CA SER A 675 -20.88 31.92 -53.36
C SER A 675 -20.76 33.44 -53.54
N PRO A 676 -19.59 34.06 -53.24
CA PRO A 676 -19.45 35.49 -53.44
C PRO A 676 -19.69 35.82 -54.91
N THR A 677 -20.65 36.70 -55.18
CA THR A 677 -20.84 37.33 -56.49
C THR A 677 -19.53 38.01 -56.88
N PRO A 678 -19.00 37.81 -58.11
CA PRO A 678 -17.76 38.44 -58.52
C PRO A 678 -17.91 39.97 -58.55
N THR A 679 -17.22 40.67 -57.65
CA THR A 679 -17.06 42.13 -57.66
C THR A 679 -15.91 42.51 -58.59
N PRO A 680 -16.06 43.53 -59.46
CA PRO A 680 -15.07 43.87 -60.48
C PRO A 680 -13.74 44.38 -59.90
N THR A 681 -12.66 43.97 -60.54
CA THR A 681 -11.26 44.34 -60.29
C THR A 681 -11.02 45.85 -60.37
N PRO A 682 -10.47 46.50 -59.33
CA PRO A 682 -9.89 47.84 -59.45
C PRO A 682 -8.41 47.80 -59.88
N THR A 683 -8.05 48.75 -60.74
CA THR A 683 -6.74 49.03 -61.34
C THR A 683 -5.60 49.25 -60.33
N PRO A 684 -4.35 48.82 -60.61
CA PRO A 684 -3.23 48.96 -59.69
C PRO A 684 -2.71 50.40 -59.55
N THR A 685 -2.36 50.79 -58.32
CA THR A 685 -1.65 52.04 -57.97
C THR A 685 -0.28 51.68 -57.36
N PRO A 686 0.81 52.44 -57.64
CA PRO A 686 2.18 51.96 -57.47
C PRO A 686 2.70 51.93 -56.02
N THR A 687 3.61 51.00 -55.81
CA THR A 687 4.40 50.68 -54.61
C THR A 687 5.29 51.85 -54.13
N PRO A 688 5.31 52.20 -52.83
CA PRO A 688 6.40 52.98 -52.25
C PRO A 688 7.56 52.09 -51.75
N THR A 689 8.77 52.60 -52.00
CA THR A 689 10.12 52.07 -51.69
C THR A 689 10.36 51.81 -50.19
N PRO A 690 11.13 50.76 -49.80
CA PRO A 690 11.39 50.40 -48.40
C PRO A 690 12.38 51.33 -47.67
N THR A 691 12.13 51.57 -46.38
CA THR A 691 13.03 52.20 -45.40
C THR A 691 13.94 51.14 -44.75
N PRO A 692 15.24 51.41 -44.49
CA PRO A 692 16.17 50.41 -43.96
C PRO A 692 15.97 50.09 -42.46
N THR A 693 16.10 48.80 -42.15
CA THR A 693 16.07 48.18 -40.81
C THR A 693 17.36 48.43 -40.02
N PRO A 694 17.32 48.76 -38.71
CA PRO A 694 18.51 48.78 -37.87
C PRO A 694 18.96 47.38 -37.41
N THR A 695 20.28 47.18 -37.42
CA THR A 695 21.04 45.98 -37.04
C THR A 695 20.84 45.57 -35.57
N PRO A 696 20.74 44.25 -35.25
CA PRO A 696 20.67 43.77 -33.87
C PRO A 696 22.03 43.80 -33.15
N THR A 697 22.02 44.21 -31.89
CA THR A 697 23.14 44.15 -30.93
C THR A 697 23.39 42.70 -30.46
N PRO A 698 24.64 42.24 -30.29
CA PRO A 698 24.93 40.87 -29.87
C PRO A 698 24.60 40.62 -28.38
N THR A 699 23.94 39.49 -28.11
CA THR A 699 23.66 38.95 -26.77
C THR A 699 24.93 38.32 -26.17
N PRO A 700 25.23 38.51 -24.87
CA PRO A 700 26.36 37.86 -24.23
C PRO A 700 26.11 36.37 -23.96
N THR A 701 27.14 35.57 -24.23
CA THR A 701 27.27 34.13 -23.93
C THR A 701 27.20 33.84 -22.42
N PRO A 702 26.45 32.82 -21.96
CA PRO A 702 26.50 32.38 -20.57
C PRO A 702 27.74 31.51 -20.29
N THR A 703 28.44 31.84 -19.21
CA THR A 703 29.54 31.09 -18.58
C THR A 703 29.01 29.80 -17.90
N PRO A 704 29.75 28.68 -17.89
CA PRO A 704 29.26 27.41 -17.33
C PRO A 704 29.22 27.43 -15.79
N VAL A 705 28.10 26.97 -15.23
CA VAL A 705 27.92 26.72 -13.78
C VAL A 705 28.41 25.29 -13.46
N PRO A 706 29.10 25.06 -12.32
CA PRO A 706 29.63 23.75 -11.94
C PRO A 706 28.52 22.72 -11.67
N GLY A 707 28.81 21.46 -11.97
CA GLY A 707 27.87 20.34 -12.02
C GLY A 707 26.99 20.14 -10.77
N VAL A 708 25.68 20.06 -11.03
CA VAL A 708 24.67 19.55 -10.11
C VAL A 708 24.58 18.03 -10.30
N VAL A 709 24.83 17.27 -9.26
CA VAL A 709 24.55 15.82 -9.24
C VAL A 709 23.04 15.66 -9.19
N THR A 710 22.43 15.44 -10.35
CA THR A 710 21.02 15.06 -10.44
C THR A 710 20.95 13.55 -10.22
N VAL A 711 20.46 13.10 -9.06
CA VAL A 711 20.10 11.69 -8.87
C VAL A 711 18.73 11.48 -9.54
N THR A 712 18.74 11.31 -10.86
CA THR A 712 17.62 10.68 -11.55
C THR A 712 17.79 9.18 -11.34
N VAL A 713 16.86 8.53 -10.63
CA VAL A 713 16.81 7.07 -10.56
C VAL A 713 16.48 6.55 -11.97
N LYS A 714 17.48 6.36 -12.82
CA LYS A 714 17.36 5.59 -14.05
C LYS A 714 17.40 4.12 -13.66
N ALA A 715 16.25 3.46 -13.74
CA ALA A 715 16.19 2.00 -13.68
C ALA A 715 16.93 1.44 -14.90
N THR A 716 18.12 0.88 -14.69
CA THR A 716 18.79 0.05 -15.69
C THR A 716 18.18 -1.34 -15.65
N SER A 717 17.31 -1.64 -16.62
CA SER A 717 16.84 -2.98 -16.90
C SER A 717 17.82 -3.69 -17.84
N THR A 718 18.55 -4.68 -17.32
CA THR A 718 19.12 -5.74 -18.16
C THR A 718 18.23 -6.95 -18.01
N VAL A 719 17.41 -7.19 -19.04
CA VAL A 719 16.63 -8.41 -19.24
C VAL A 719 17.55 -9.46 -19.85
N THR A 720 17.74 -10.57 -19.14
CA THR A 720 17.96 -11.91 -19.69
C THR A 720 17.32 -12.92 -18.77
#